data_AF-A0A1I7TMY0-F1
#
_entry.id   AF-A0A1I7TMY0-F1
#
_cell.length_a   1.000
_cell.length_b   1.000
_cell.length_c   1.000
_cell.angle_alpha   90.00
_cell.angle_beta   90.00
_cell.angle_gamma   90.00
#
_symmetry.space_group_name_H-M   'P 1'
#
loop_
_entity.id
_entity.type
_entity.pdbx_description
1 polymer ?
#
loop_
_entity_poly.entity_id
_entity_poly.type
_entity_poly.pdbx_seq_one_letter_code
_entity_poly.pdbx_strand_id
1 'polypeptide(L)'
;MENDNYDVEEQGCSVFSGKHSYVARTCCVVFILIICLIFLLSVIFVFMQRPVDLNSQNASNSSTNDSLIESTSSKPKFQSLLTSRRFTFDQLFSGKMFLTDSYDYIWLPDGSFVHMKIDGTVANPRISKIPLGTFETKPFMSRIEYARSLSSDGEYAYASRLVNEIWRHSAERLYHIVKITNGNVSSEQWHVGPDENSLIQAFYWNPNTSSHDFVYVHNYNLYYQRDPERPDSAIQLTMGGSTFNRFGIANWLYEEEILEVPGAVWWSPSGRYVSYLRFDDREVNRIFLPKYNDEDSYVEYFELPYPKAGVLNNSLVTQYIWDSENHKIVETAPPNELSSSNGNYYVLTNKWITIPKNASDLGEERLITVWTNRDQNYLYYSLCNEQDCVMILSFPFRVDGRQLWVQPRDVIGIFPTESGFLTLLPHSHEDGNIYNHVAHIEMDRTGTGKITRWIGDNFDVISIKGYSKKLDALTFTAYGDGIGEHGIYIVKEALYGSQKNTLHKVSELFDECRSMTSPSADPTGERIVVQCEKPFDNTRLYLVDVADTTKRILLDGGTKAYIPFEIPIVKFGKFPLPSGIDGHYMLMKPPNLQDGAKIPLLLDIYGGPDSKNIVSQYDIAYARIDVRGSGGRGWKLKEQVYKNLGEAEVVDTLDMVREFLNNVKFIDEDRIAVMGWSYGGFLTSKIAIKDQGELVKCAISIAPVTDFKYYDSAYTERYLGQPSDNPVGYSNTNVIPHARNVTNVKYFLAHGERDDNVHYQNSARWSEALQYNGVHFTQLVYANEAHSLSHKLHHLYSEIQRFLMNDCFNSNLVDFL
;
A
#
# COMPACT_ATOMS: atom_id res chain seq x y z
N MET A 1 11.74 -1.39 68.35
CA MET A 1 11.16 -2.72 68.58
C MET A 1 11.22 -3.45 67.26
N GLU A 2 11.87 -4.59 67.07
CA GLU A 2 12.92 -5.33 67.77
C GLU A 2 13.37 -6.36 66.70
N ASN A 3 14.65 -6.74 66.70
CA ASN A 3 15.18 -7.78 65.80
C ASN A 3 14.44 -9.10 66.00
N ASP A 4 14.32 -9.91 64.94
CA ASP A 4 14.80 -11.29 65.05
C ASP A 4 15.18 -11.88 63.68
N ASN A 5 16.38 -12.46 63.69
CA ASN A 5 17.03 -13.24 62.64
C ASN A 5 16.24 -14.49 62.30
N TYR A 6 16.16 -14.84 61.01
CA TYR A 6 15.95 -16.21 60.58
C TYR A 6 17.20 -16.67 59.82
N ASP A 7 18.00 -17.48 60.50
CA ASP A 7 19.17 -18.18 59.97
C ASP A 7 18.75 -19.13 58.84
N VAL A 8 19.38 -18.96 57.68
CA VAL A 8 19.26 -19.83 56.49
C VAL A 8 20.42 -20.82 56.50
N GLU A 9 20.54 -21.62 57.55
CA GLU A 9 21.40 -22.80 57.61
C GLU A 9 20.65 -23.90 58.36
N GLU A 10 19.89 -24.75 57.63
CA GLU A 10 19.49 -26.14 57.98
C GLU A 10 18.15 -26.58 57.35
N GLN A 11 17.88 -26.37 56.04
CA GLN A 11 16.68 -26.99 55.41
C GLN A 11 16.91 -27.61 54.02
N GLY A 12 18.13 -28.06 53.71
CA GLY A 12 18.42 -28.66 52.40
C GLY A 12 18.15 -30.17 52.24
N CYS A 13 18.13 -30.97 53.32
CA CYS A 13 18.19 -32.44 53.18
C CYS A 13 17.57 -33.26 54.35
N SER A 14 16.70 -32.69 55.17
CA SER A 14 16.16 -33.36 56.36
C SER A 14 14.78 -34.03 56.17
N VAL A 15 14.14 -33.92 55.00
CA VAL A 15 12.77 -34.45 54.79
C VAL A 15 12.77 -35.86 54.18
N PHE A 16 13.42 -36.84 54.81
CA PHE A 16 13.21 -38.26 54.49
C PHE A 16 13.45 -39.17 55.72
N SER A 17 12.41 -39.38 56.54
CA SER A 17 12.40 -40.44 57.55
C SER A 17 11.74 -41.70 56.98
N GLY A 18 12.56 -42.70 56.61
CA GLY A 18 12.08 -44.00 56.12
C GLY A 18 13.19 -44.85 55.49
N LYS A 19 12.98 -46.17 55.41
CA LYS A 19 13.97 -47.21 55.01
C LYS A 19 14.60 -47.08 53.60
N HIS A 20 14.37 -45.99 52.88
CA HIS A 20 14.99 -45.67 51.58
C HIS A 20 15.81 -44.36 51.58
N SER A 21 16.18 -43.80 52.74
CA SER A 21 16.86 -42.49 52.83
C SER A 21 18.31 -42.45 52.29
N TYR A 22 18.96 -43.61 52.09
CA TYR A 22 20.36 -43.65 51.63
C TYR A 22 20.49 -43.31 50.14
N VAL A 23 19.60 -43.83 49.30
CA VAL A 23 19.62 -43.59 47.84
C VAL A 23 19.28 -42.13 47.53
N ALA A 24 18.27 -41.57 48.19
CA ALA A 24 17.88 -40.17 48.00
C ALA A 24 19.00 -39.17 48.39
N ARG A 25 19.69 -39.43 49.51
CA ARG A 25 20.85 -38.61 49.91
C ARG A 25 22.02 -38.73 48.94
N THR A 26 22.26 -39.94 48.41
CA THR A 26 23.33 -40.17 47.44
C THR A 26 23.04 -39.46 46.11
N CYS A 27 21.79 -39.53 45.61
CA CYS A 27 21.38 -38.79 44.41
C CYS A 27 21.47 -37.27 44.60
N CYS A 28 21.12 -36.75 45.78
CA CYS A 28 21.19 -35.33 46.06
C CYS A 28 22.65 -34.82 46.09
N VAL A 29 23.57 -35.57 46.68
CA VAL A 29 25.00 -35.26 46.66
C VAL A 29 25.58 -35.32 45.24
N VAL A 30 25.20 -36.33 44.45
CA VAL A 30 25.61 -36.42 43.04
C VAL A 30 25.08 -35.25 42.22
N PHE A 31 23.84 -34.83 42.44
CA PHE A 31 23.23 -33.70 41.76
C PHE A 31 23.93 -32.37 42.09
N ILE A 32 24.28 -32.14 43.35
CA ILE A 32 25.04 -30.97 43.78
C ILE A 32 26.44 -30.97 43.18
N LEU A 33 27.13 -32.13 43.14
CA LEU A 33 28.45 -32.24 42.51
C LEU A 33 28.42 -31.96 41.00
N ILE A 34 27.36 -32.37 40.30
CA ILE A 34 27.18 -32.07 38.87
C ILE A 34 26.97 -30.56 38.67
N ILE A 35 26.17 -29.90 39.51
CA ILE A 35 25.96 -28.45 39.44
C ILE A 35 27.28 -27.71 39.69
N CYS A 36 28.05 -28.10 40.70
CA CYS A 36 29.36 -27.52 40.97
C CYS A 36 30.34 -27.71 39.80
N LEU A 37 30.30 -28.86 39.12
CA LEU A 37 31.14 -29.14 37.96
C LEU A 37 30.75 -28.27 36.75
N ILE A 38 29.44 -28.10 36.50
CA ILE A 38 28.94 -27.21 35.44
C ILE A 38 29.35 -25.76 35.71
N PHE A 39 29.26 -25.31 36.98
CA PHE A 39 29.67 -23.97 37.38
C PHE A 39 31.18 -23.76 37.21
N LEU A 40 32.00 -24.76 37.57
CA LEU A 40 33.45 -24.70 37.38
C LEU A 40 33.83 -24.64 35.89
N LEU A 41 33.17 -25.43 35.04
CA LEU A 41 33.39 -25.44 33.60
C LEU A 41 32.98 -24.11 32.94
N SER A 42 31.89 -23.49 33.39
CA SER A 42 31.45 -22.19 32.86
C SER A 42 32.36 -21.05 33.31
N VAL A 43 32.90 -21.08 34.53
CA VAL A 43 33.94 -20.12 34.97
C VAL A 43 35.23 -20.27 34.14
N ILE A 44 35.68 -21.50 33.87
CA ILE A 44 36.85 -21.75 33.01
C ILE A 44 36.61 -21.21 31.59
N PHE A 45 35.39 -21.36 31.05
CA PHE A 45 35.04 -20.86 29.72
C PHE A 45 35.09 -19.32 29.64
N VAL A 46 34.65 -18.62 30.70
CA VAL A 46 34.72 -17.15 30.79
C VAL A 46 36.18 -16.67 30.86
N PHE A 47 37.06 -17.37 31.57
CA PHE A 47 38.49 -17.00 31.66
C PHE A 47 39.32 -17.37 30.42
N MET A 48 38.82 -18.21 29.51
CA MET A 48 39.49 -18.55 28.25
C MET A 48 39.15 -17.60 27.08
N GLN A 49 38.19 -16.69 27.24
CA GLN A 49 37.90 -15.67 26.23
C GLN A 49 38.89 -14.51 26.38
N ARG A 50 39.78 -14.33 25.39
CA ARG A 50 40.65 -13.14 25.33
C ARG A 50 39.80 -11.90 25.02
N PRO A 51 40.00 -10.77 25.73
CA PRO A 51 39.23 -9.55 25.49
C PRO A 51 39.57 -8.94 24.12
N VAL A 52 38.53 -8.54 23.39
CA VAL A 52 38.63 -7.72 22.17
C VAL A 52 38.72 -6.26 22.61
N ASP A 53 39.83 -5.61 22.30
CA ASP A 53 40.06 -4.20 22.63
C ASP A 53 39.36 -3.29 21.61
N LEU A 54 38.41 -2.48 22.06
CA LEU A 54 37.53 -1.62 21.25
C LEU A 54 37.86 -0.13 21.42
N ASN A 55 39.15 0.25 21.49
CA ASN A 55 39.53 1.66 21.52
C ASN A 55 40.84 1.94 20.77
N SER A 56 40.76 2.38 19.52
CA SER A 56 41.64 3.46 19.04
C SER A 56 41.17 4.04 17.69
N GLN A 57 40.69 5.29 17.70
CA GLN A 57 40.89 6.20 16.58
C GLN A 57 41.33 7.59 17.06
N ASN A 58 42.37 8.07 16.35
CA ASN A 58 42.80 9.45 16.08
C ASN A 58 43.86 10.12 16.97
N ALA A 59 45.03 10.35 16.36
CA ALA A 59 45.55 11.68 15.96
C ALA A 59 47.07 11.88 16.13
N SER A 60 47.68 12.32 15.03
CA SER A 60 48.83 13.26 14.89
C SER A 60 50.29 12.78 15.02
N ASN A 61 50.91 12.66 13.83
CA ASN A 61 52.19 13.25 13.37
C ASN A 61 53.28 13.65 14.39
N SER A 62 54.47 13.06 14.24
CA SER A 62 55.73 13.82 14.19
C SER A 62 56.85 13.06 13.47
N SER A 63 57.51 13.80 12.58
CA SER A 63 58.73 13.58 11.79
C SER A 63 59.92 12.90 12.49
N THR A 64 60.70 12.05 11.78
CA THR A 64 61.98 12.38 11.10
C THR A 64 62.68 11.12 10.55
N ASN A 65 63.46 11.32 9.47
CA ASN A 65 64.23 10.35 8.67
C ASN A 65 65.28 9.54 9.46
N ASP A 66 65.51 8.27 9.10
CA ASP A 66 66.78 7.86 8.46
C ASP A 66 66.83 6.39 7.94
N SER A 67 67.31 6.29 6.70
CA SER A 67 68.07 5.26 5.98
C SER A 67 67.88 3.73 6.21
N LEU A 68 67.51 3.08 5.09
CA LEU A 68 68.12 1.90 4.45
C LEU A 68 68.35 0.61 5.28
N ILE A 69 67.60 -0.44 4.93
CA ILE A 69 68.11 -1.75 4.45
C ILE A 69 66.97 -2.47 3.72
N GLU A 70 67.16 -2.75 2.44
CA GLU A 70 66.32 -3.67 1.66
C GLU A 70 66.57 -5.11 2.14
N SER A 71 65.51 -5.78 2.60
CA SER A 71 65.44 -7.24 2.57
C SER A 71 64.13 -7.66 1.93
N THR A 72 64.27 -8.34 0.81
CA THR A 72 63.23 -8.93 -0.03
C THR A 72 62.31 -9.87 0.76
N SER A 73 61.08 -9.42 0.98
CA SER A 73 59.95 -10.28 1.34
C SER A 73 58.73 -9.76 0.58
N SER A 74 58.46 -10.38 -0.56
CA SER A 74 57.24 -10.24 -1.33
C SER A 74 56.03 -10.60 -0.47
N LYS A 75 55.34 -9.58 0.04
CA LYS A 75 53.90 -9.67 0.23
C LYS A 75 53.27 -8.67 -0.73
N PRO A 76 52.52 -9.11 -1.76
CA PRO A 76 51.68 -8.17 -2.48
C PRO A 76 50.80 -7.49 -1.43
N LYS A 77 50.87 -6.16 -1.34
CA LYS A 77 49.79 -5.40 -0.71
C LYS A 77 48.53 -5.88 -1.43
N PHE A 78 47.57 -6.40 -0.67
CA PHE A 78 46.25 -6.68 -1.20
C PHE A 78 45.61 -5.32 -1.51
N GLN A 79 46.00 -4.74 -2.64
CA GLN A 79 45.24 -3.71 -3.29
C GLN A 79 44.04 -4.48 -3.82
N SER A 80 42.91 -4.34 -3.11
CA SER A 80 41.62 -4.93 -3.47
C SER A 80 41.38 -4.75 -4.96
N LEU A 81 41.67 -5.79 -5.75
CA LEU A 81 41.28 -5.94 -7.15
C LEU A 81 39.81 -6.39 -7.21
N LEU A 82 38.95 -5.82 -6.37
CA LEU A 82 37.51 -5.79 -6.62
C LEU A 82 37.25 -4.56 -7.48
N THR A 83 37.37 -4.75 -8.78
CA THR A 83 37.02 -3.74 -9.80
C THR A 83 35.50 -3.53 -9.92
N SER A 84 34.66 -4.27 -9.19
CA SER A 84 33.20 -4.03 -9.10
C SER A 84 32.79 -3.61 -7.69
N ARG A 85 32.07 -2.49 -7.58
CA ARG A 85 31.39 -2.08 -6.34
C ARG A 85 29.99 -2.66 -6.36
N ARG A 86 29.76 -3.82 -5.74
CA ARG A 86 28.42 -4.43 -5.66
C ARG A 86 27.55 -3.71 -4.63
N PHE A 87 26.25 -3.69 -4.88
CA PHE A 87 25.26 -3.30 -3.87
C PHE A 87 25.34 -4.28 -2.68
N THR A 88 25.20 -3.77 -1.46
CA THR A 88 25.17 -4.60 -0.26
C THR A 88 23.86 -4.43 0.47
N PHE A 89 23.36 -5.48 1.11
CA PHE A 89 22.11 -5.42 1.87
C PHE A 89 22.15 -4.34 2.96
N ASP A 90 23.29 -4.18 3.65
CA ASP A 90 23.51 -3.10 4.64
C ASP A 90 23.31 -1.70 4.05
N GLN A 91 23.55 -1.49 2.76
CA GLN A 91 23.34 -0.18 2.13
C GLN A 91 21.84 0.16 2.06
N LEU A 92 20.97 -0.82 1.83
CA LEU A 92 19.51 -0.62 1.81
C LEU A 92 18.98 -0.14 3.16
N PHE A 93 19.54 -0.67 4.25
CA PHE A 93 19.08 -0.40 5.62
C PHE A 93 20.01 0.54 6.40
N SER A 94 21.06 1.07 5.76
CA SER A 94 21.98 2.04 6.37
C SER A 94 21.35 3.40 6.66
N GLY A 95 20.11 3.63 6.20
CA GLY A 95 19.46 4.94 6.22
C GLY A 95 20.09 5.95 5.25
N LYS A 96 21.12 5.56 4.48
CA LYS A 96 21.69 6.41 3.44
C LYS A 96 20.73 6.51 2.27
N MET A 97 20.36 7.74 1.96
CA MET A 97 19.51 8.06 0.84
C MET A 97 20.38 8.18 -0.43
N PHE A 98 20.18 7.28 -1.39
CA PHE A 98 20.90 7.31 -2.68
C PHE A 98 20.15 8.09 -3.76
N LEU A 99 18.82 8.19 -3.61
CA LEU A 99 17.90 8.90 -4.49
C LEU A 99 17.00 9.82 -3.67
N THR A 100 16.80 11.03 -4.16
CA THR A 100 15.83 12.01 -3.65
C THR A 100 14.56 11.87 -4.48
N ASP A 101 13.59 11.09 -3.97
CA ASP A 101 12.37 10.75 -4.71
C ASP A 101 11.07 11.24 -4.05
N SER A 102 11.16 11.94 -2.91
CA SER A 102 9.99 12.50 -2.22
C SER A 102 9.91 14.01 -2.39
N TYR A 103 8.81 14.49 -2.98
CA TYR A 103 8.51 15.91 -3.10
C TYR A 103 7.15 16.22 -2.51
N ASP A 104 7.12 17.18 -1.59
CA ASP A 104 5.90 17.61 -0.93
C ASP A 104 5.34 18.87 -1.59
N TYR A 105 4.04 18.86 -1.89
CA TYR A 105 3.33 20.01 -2.44
C TYR A 105 1.85 20.00 -2.08
N ILE A 106 1.21 21.17 -2.17
CA ILE A 106 -0.23 21.36 -1.95
C ILE A 106 -0.83 22.17 -3.10
N TRP A 107 -2.00 21.76 -3.57
CA TRP A 107 -2.86 22.61 -4.38
C TRP A 107 -3.86 23.36 -3.47
N LEU A 108 -3.94 24.67 -3.64
CA LEU A 108 -4.97 25.47 -2.99
C LEU A 108 -6.25 25.50 -3.84
N PRO A 109 -7.43 25.75 -3.25
CA PRO A 109 -8.70 25.80 -3.97
C PRO A 109 -8.73 26.81 -5.13
N ASP A 110 -7.94 27.89 -5.04
CA ASP A 110 -7.78 28.91 -6.09
C ASP A 110 -6.89 28.45 -7.27
N GLY A 111 -6.41 27.20 -7.26
CA GLY A 111 -5.52 26.64 -8.26
C GLY A 111 -4.04 26.97 -8.03
N SER A 112 -3.68 27.74 -6.99
CA SER A 112 -2.29 28.05 -6.66
C SER A 112 -1.54 26.80 -6.17
N PHE A 113 -0.23 26.76 -6.47
CA PHE A 113 0.64 25.65 -6.10
C PHE A 113 1.58 26.05 -4.96
N VAL A 114 1.59 25.30 -3.86
CA VAL A 114 2.53 25.48 -2.75
C VAL A 114 3.56 24.36 -2.81
N HIS A 115 4.82 24.73 -3.03
CA HIS A 115 5.95 23.80 -3.13
C HIS A 115 6.77 23.83 -1.83
N MET A 116 7.06 22.65 -1.28
CA MET A 116 7.86 22.50 -0.08
C MET A 116 9.19 21.84 -0.43
N LYS A 117 10.28 22.62 -0.35
CA LYS A 117 11.62 22.11 -0.64
C LYS A 117 12.36 21.71 0.63
N ILE A 118 12.61 20.41 0.78
CA ILE A 118 13.43 19.84 1.85
C ILE A 118 14.84 19.61 1.29
N ASP A 119 15.68 20.65 1.34
CA ASP A 119 17.09 20.47 1.01
C ASP A 119 17.78 19.75 2.18
N GLY A 120 18.16 18.48 2.01
CA GLY A 120 18.81 17.64 3.04
C GLY A 120 20.14 18.17 3.60
N THR A 121 20.57 19.37 3.20
CA THR A 121 21.77 20.09 3.65
C THR A 121 21.46 21.44 4.29
N VAL A 122 20.22 21.94 4.21
CA VAL A 122 19.84 23.29 4.65
C VAL A 122 19.00 23.19 5.92
N ALA A 123 19.49 23.80 7.01
CA ALA A 123 18.79 23.87 8.30
C ALA A 123 17.44 24.63 8.25
N ASN A 124 17.04 25.17 7.10
CA ASN A 124 15.85 26.00 6.90
C ASN A 124 15.11 25.57 5.61
N PRO A 125 13.99 24.85 5.70
CA PRO A 125 13.16 24.51 4.55
C PRO A 125 12.60 25.77 3.89
N ARG A 126 12.46 25.77 2.56
CA ARG A 126 11.86 26.89 1.81
C ARG A 126 10.51 26.48 1.27
N ILE A 127 9.47 27.21 1.67
CA ILE A 127 8.11 27.03 1.14
C ILE A 127 7.78 28.21 0.25
N SER A 128 7.37 27.90 -0.97
CA SER A 128 7.02 28.89 -1.97
C SER A 128 5.65 28.64 -2.57
N LYS A 129 4.98 29.73 -2.98
CA LYS A 129 3.68 29.72 -3.66
C LYS A 129 3.86 30.18 -5.11
N ILE A 130 3.21 29.47 -6.03
CA ILE A 130 3.12 29.79 -7.46
C ILE A 130 1.64 30.02 -7.79
N PRO A 131 1.20 31.29 -7.92
CA PRO A 131 -0.18 31.62 -8.26
C PRO A 131 -0.63 30.99 -9.59
N LEU A 132 -1.94 30.73 -9.72
CA LEU A 132 -2.54 30.26 -10.97
C LEU A 132 -2.22 31.21 -12.14
N GLY A 133 -1.97 30.65 -13.32
CA GLY A 133 -1.64 31.40 -14.53
C GLY A 133 -0.22 31.96 -14.61
N THR A 134 0.63 31.67 -13.61
CA THR A 134 2.05 32.08 -13.60
C THR A 134 2.97 30.91 -13.30
N PHE A 135 4.26 31.09 -13.59
CA PHE A 135 5.36 30.22 -13.15
C PHE A 135 6.31 30.94 -12.19
N GLU A 136 5.93 32.13 -11.71
CA GLU A 136 6.73 32.92 -10.80
C GLU A 136 6.59 32.39 -9.38
N THR A 137 7.74 32.12 -8.76
CA THR A 137 7.82 31.58 -7.41
C THR A 137 7.94 32.71 -6.40
N LYS A 138 7.02 32.74 -5.42
CA LYS A 138 7.03 33.72 -4.32
C LYS A 138 7.27 33.01 -2.98
N PRO A 139 8.09 33.57 -2.06
CA PRO A 139 8.16 33.06 -0.69
C PRO A 139 6.76 33.03 -0.05
N PHE A 140 6.43 31.94 0.65
CA PHE A 140 5.11 31.77 1.26
C PHE A 140 5.19 31.68 2.79
N MET A 141 5.96 30.74 3.33
CA MET A 141 6.15 30.59 4.78
C MET A 141 7.51 29.97 5.11
N SER A 142 7.94 30.07 6.37
CA SER A 142 9.28 29.65 6.82
C SER A 142 9.33 28.38 7.68
N ARG A 143 8.18 27.81 8.08
CA ARG A 143 8.10 26.66 9.00
C ARG A 143 7.36 25.48 8.35
N ILE A 144 8.10 24.48 7.88
CA ILE A 144 7.55 23.32 7.14
C ILE A 144 6.70 22.38 7.99
N GLU A 145 6.91 22.36 9.30
CA GLU A 145 6.19 21.49 10.21
C GLU A 145 4.68 21.73 10.22
N TYR A 146 4.22 22.90 9.78
CA TYR A 146 2.79 23.24 9.64
C TYR A 146 2.26 23.09 8.21
N ALA A 147 3.13 22.82 7.23
CA ALA A 147 2.76 22.83 5.83
C ALA A 147 2.13 21.51 5.35
N ARG A 148 1.62 20.68 6.27
CA ARG A 148 0.91 19.45 5.93
C ARG A 148 -0.44 19.71 5.26
N SER A 149 -1.14 20.75 5.72
CA SER A 149 -2.42 21.19 5.16
C SER A 149 -2.70 22.63 5.58
N LEU A 150 -3.40 23.36 4.73
CA LEU A 150 -3.72 24.77 4.89
C LEU A 150 -5.24 24.94 4.85
N SER A 151 -5.75 25.94 5.57
CA SER A 151 -7.11 26.44 5.34
C SER A 151 -7.22 26.97 3.91
N SER A 152 -8.44 27.05 3.39
CA SER A 152 -8.69 27.39 2.00
C SER A 152 -8.26 28.80 1.60
N ASP A 153 -8.24 29.73 2.56
CA ASP A 153 -7.70 31.09 2.43
C ASP A 153 -6.15 31.15 2.58
N GLY A 154 -5.53 30.09 3.10
CA GLY A 154 -4.10 30.02 3.42
C GLY A 154 -3.69 30.82 4.67
N GLU A 155 -4.65 31.28 5.49
CA GLU A 155 -4.38 32.03 6.71
C GLU A 155 -4.10 31.13 7.92
N TYR A 156 -4.50 29.86 7.90
CA TYR A 156 -4.25 28.89 8.95
C TYR A 156 -3.61 27.62 8.41
N ALA A 157 -2.85 26.97 9.27
CA ALA A 157 -2.18 25.71 8.99
C ALA A 157 -2.15 24.86 10.26
N TYR A 158 -1.90 23.55 10.14
CA TYR A 158 -1.71 22.71 11.32
C TYR A 158 -0.41 21.91 11.27
N ALA A 159 0.16 21.68 12.45
CA ALA A 159 1.12 20.61 12.68
C ALA A 159 0.39 19.43 13.33
N SER A 160 0.78 18.21 12.97
CA SER A 160 0.24 17.01 13.60
C SER A 160 1.33 16.04 14.03
N ARG A 161 1.16 15.47 15.23
CA ARG A 161 2.06 14.46 15.79
C ARG A 161 1.34 13.13 15.86
N LEU A 162 1.92 12.12 15.21
CA LEU A 162 1.44 10.74 15.29
C LEU A 162 1.58 10.23 16.73
N VAL A 163 0.50 9.65 17.26
CA VAL A 163 0.48 9.00 18.59
C VAL A 163 0.29 7.50 18.42
N ASN A 164 -0.79 7.09 17.76
CA ASN A 164 -1.10 5.69 17.49
C ASN A 164 -1.37 5.47 16.00
N GLU A 165 -0.79 4.43 15.42
CA GLU A 165 -1.26 3.86 14.16
C GLU A 165 -2.41 2.89 14.46
N ILE A 166 -3.46 2.91 13.64
CA ILE A 166 -4.59 1.99 13.80
C ILE A 166 -4.47 0.87 12.76
N TRP A 167 -4.56 1.21 11.47
CA TRP A 167 -4.45 0.27 10.33
C TRP A 167 -3.45 0.78 9.28
N ARG A 168 -3.71 0.56 7.98
CA ARG A 168 -2.85 1.00 6.86
C ARG A 168 -2.77 2.51 6.71
N HIS A 169 -3.86 3.24 6.92
CA HIS A 169 -3.94 4.67 6.69
C HIS A 169 -4.43 5.47 7.91
N SER A 170 -5.26 4.87 8.76
CA SER A 170 -5.84 5.51 9.93
C SER A 170 -4.83 5.59 11.07
N ALA A 171 -4.90 6.72 11.76
CA ALA A 171 -4.02 7.04 12.86
C ALA A 171 -4.68 8.05 13.79
N GLU A 172 -4.24 8.03 15.04
CA GLU A 172 -4.57 9.02 16.05
C GLU A 172 -3.42 10.00 16.19
N ARG A 173 -3.75 11.29 16.10
CA ARG A 173 -2.76 12.36 16.12
C ARG A 173 -3.20 13.49 17.05
N LEU A 174 -2.22 14.17 17.62
CA LEU A 174 -2.41 15.49 18.22
C LEU A 174 -2.28 16.54 17.11
N TYR A 175 -3.11 17.57 17.15
CA TYR A 175 -3.12 18.66 16.18
C TYR A 175 -2.96 20.01 16.88
N HIS A 176 -2.12 20.86 16.30
CA HIS A 176 -1.97 22.25 16.71
C HIS A 176 -2.10 23.16 15.49
N ILE A 177 -3.10 24.03 15.51
CA ILE A 177 -3.35 25.03 14.48
C ILE A 177 -2.51 26.27 14.78
N VAL A 178 -1.99 26.89 13.71
CA VAL A 178 -1.29 28.17 13.73
C VAL A 178 -1.89 29.12 12.71
N LYS A 179 -1.76 30.42 13.00
CA LYS A 179 -2.10 31.50 12.07
C LYS A 179 -0.87 31.92 11.27
N ILE A 180 -1.09 32.22 10.01
CA ILE A 180 -0.11 32.74 9.05
C ILE A 180 -0.51 34.16 8.69
N THR A 181 0.38 35.13 8.90
CA THR A 181 0.15 36.53 8.55
C THR A 181 1.34 37.05 7.75
N ASN A 182 1.10 37.42 6.49
CA ASN A 182 2.14 37.88 5.56
C ASN A 182 3.34 36.92 5.46
N GLY A 183 3.07 35.61 5.55
CA GLY A 183 4.07 34.54 5.52
C GLY A 183 4.82 34.28 6.84
N ASN A 184 4.51 35.03 7.90
CA ASN A 184 5.01 34.76 9.25
C ASN A 184 4.03 33.86 10.00
N VAL A 185 4.54 32.77 10.55
CA VAL A 185 3.77 31.86 11.41
C VAL A 185 3.73 32.43 12.82
N SER A 186 2.55 32.54 13.40
CA SER A 186 2.35 33.00 14.79
C SER A 186 3.08 32.09 15.78
N SER A 187 3.48 32.67 16.92
CA SER A 187 3.95 31.89 18.07
C SER A 187 2.80 31.22 18.83
N GLU A 188 1.59 31.76 18.70
CA GLU A 188 0.38 31.19 19.31
C GLU A 188 -0.06 29.94 18.54
N GLN A 189 -0.50 28.95 19.31
CA GLN A 189 -0.94 27.65 18.81
C GLN A 189 -2.24 27.25 19.52
N TRP A 190 -3.15 26.64 18.78
CA TRP A 190 -4.44 26.19 19.30
C TRP A 190 -4.59 24.69 19.08
N HIS A 191 -4.86 23.94 20.15
CA HIS A 191 -5.11 22.49 20.03
C HIS A 191 -6.43 22.22 19.31
N VAL A 192 -6.57 21.04 18.73
CA VAL A 192 -7.86 20.54 18.20
C VAL A 192 -8.40 19.48 19.15
N GLY A 193 -9.68 19.59 19.47
CA GLY A 193 -10.38 18.68 20.37
C GLY A 193 -10.73 19.34 21.71
N PRO A 194 -11.40 18.59 22.60
CA PRO A 194 -11.81 19.08 23.92
C PRO A 194 -10.66 19.60 24.81
N ASP A 195 -9.45 19.07 24.64
CA ASP A 195 -8.25 19.44 25.39
C ASP A 195 -6.95 19.19 24.59
N GLU A 196 -5.80 19.60 25.14
CA GLU A 196 -4.48 19.49 24.49
C GLU A 196 -4.01 18.05 24.22
N ASN A 197 -4.58 17.06 24.91
CA ASN A 197 -4.23 15.64 24.75
C ASN A 197 -5.26 14.89 23.90
N SER A 198 -6.24 15.59 23.35
CA SER A 198 -7.31 14.99 22.56
C SER A 198 -6.76 14.39 21.27
N LEU A 199 -6.94 13.09 21.13
CA LEU A 199 -6.52 12.34 19.95
C LEU A 199 -7.57 12.50 18.84
N ILE A 200 -7.10 13.00 17.70
CA ILE A 200 -7.92 13.26 16.52
C ILE A 200 -7.62 12.22 15.47
N GLN A 201 -8.68 11.65 14.91
CA GLN A 201 -8.63 10.51 14.00
C GLN A 201 -8.79 10.95 12.53
N ALA A 202 -9.46 12.08 12.31
CA ALA A 202 -9.55 12.73 11.00
C ALA A 202 -9.77 14.25 11.17
N PHE A 203 -9.30 15.05 10.21
CA PHE A 203 -9.39 16.51 10.23
C PHE A 203 -9.56 17.04 8.79
N TYR A 204 -10.54 17.92 8.56
CA TYR A 204 -10.83 18.50 7.25
C TYR A 204 -11.20 19.98 7.34
N TRP A 205 -10.39 20.84 6.74
CA TRP A 205 -10.73 22.25 6.49
C TRP A 205 -11.94 22.38 5.58
N ASN A 206 -12.75 23.41 5.80
CA ASN A 206 -13.79 23.81 4.87
C ASN A 206 -13.15 24.30 3.55
N PRO A 207 -13.58 23.78 2.37
CA PRO A 207 -13.02 24.15 1.07
C PRO A 207 -13.38 25.58 0.61
N ASN A 208 -14.33 26.26 1.28
CA ASN A 208 -14.70 27.62 0.94
C ASN A 208 -13.56 28.59 1.24
N THR A 209 -13.09 29.33 0.22
CA THR A 209 -11.96 30.28 0.31
C THR A 209 -12.23 31.50 1.18
N SER A 210 -13.47 31.71 1.64
CA SER A 210 -13.84 32.75 2.59
C SER A 210 -14.02 32.23 4.02
N SER A 211 -13.68 30.96 4.28
CA SER A 211 -13.83 30.31 5.58
C SER A 211 -12.57 29.58 6.01
N HIS A 212 -12.44 29.44 7.32
CA HIS A 212 -11.40 28.67 8.01
C HIS A 212 -11.99 27.75 9.08
N ASP A 213 -13.30 27.50 9.04
CA ASP A 213 -13.91 26.47 9.87
C ASP A 213 -13.52 25.07 9.38
N PHE A 214 -13.74 24.07 10.23
CA PHE A 214 -13.32 22.71 9.96
C PHE A 214 -14.16 21.69 10.72
N VAL A 215 -14.06 20.44 10.28
CA VAL A 215 -14.59 19.28 10.99
C VAL A 215 -13.46 18.35 11.39
N TYR A 216 -13.63 17.66 12.50
CA TYR A 216 -12.70 16.65 12.98
C TYR A 216 -13.43 15.47 13.62
N VAL A 217 -12.76 14.33 13.69
CA VAL A 217 -13.27 13.12 14.34
C VAL A 217 -12.46 12.88 15.60
N HIS A 218 -13.15 12.81 16.74
CA HIS A 218 -12.57 12.52 18.05
C HIS A 218 -13.43 11.50 18.77
N ASN A 219 -12.82 10.47 19.36
CA ASN A 219 -13.53 9.35 19.98
C ASN A 219 -14.67 8.81 19.09
N TYR A 220 -14.37 8.67 17.79
CA TYR A 220 -15.27 8.18 16.75
C TYR A 220 -16.55 9.02 16.53
N ASN A 221 -16.63 10.23 17.11
CA ASN A 221 -17.71 11.19 16.87
C ASN A 221 -17.20 12.35 16.01
N LEU A 222 -18.09 12.91 15.20
CA LEU A 222 -17.80 14.05 14.34
C LEU A 222 -18.07 15.35 15.10
N TYR A 223 -17.15 16.31 14.98
CA TYR A 223 -17.23 17.64 15.56
C TYR A 223 -17.02 18.69 14.47
N TYR A 224 -17.60 19.86 14.68
CA TYR A 224 -17.44 21.05 13.85
C TYR A 224 -16.93 22.21 14.71
N GLN A 225 -15.96 22.97 14.21
CA GLN A 225 -15.44 24.15 14.88
C GLN A 225 -15.36 25.31 13.90
N ARG A 226 -16.00 26.43 14.26
CA ARG A 226 -16.07 27.62 13.42
C ARG A 226 -14.79 28.47 13.49
N ASP A 227 -14.29 28.69 14.70
CA ASP A 227 -13.15 29.58 14.95
C ASP A 227 -11.93 28.74 15.38
N PRO A 228 -10.86 28.67 14.56
CA PRO A 228 -9.65 27.92 14.88
C PRO A 228 -8.95 28.38 16.15
N GLU A 229 -9.15 29.64 16.55
CA GLU A 229 -8.52 30.22 17.74
C GLU A 229 -9.33 29.95 19.03
N ARG A 230 -10.50 29.29 18.92
CA ARG A 230 -11.39 28.93 20.03
C ARG A 230 -11.73 27.44 20.07
N PRO A 231 -10.80 26.57 20.53
CA PRO A 231 -11.04 25.12 20.65
C PRO A 231 -12.28 24.76 21.48
N ASP A 232 -12.59 25.56 22.50
CA ASP A 232 -13.75 25.44 23.38
C ASP A 232 -15.10 25.71 22.70
N SER A 233 -15.10 26.24 21.47
CA SER A 233 -16.30 26.54 20.69
C SER A 233 -16.81 25.40 19.82
N ALA A 234 -16.13 24.24 19.83
CA ALA A 234 -16.50 23.10 18.99
C ALA A 234 -17.90 22.55 19.32
N ILE A 235 -18.66 22.20 18.28
CA ILE A 235 -19.99 21.60 18.34
C ILE A 235 -19.86 20.13 17.99
N GLN A 236 -20.31 19.25 18.90
CA GLN A 236 -20.41 17.83 18.62
C GLN A 236 -21.62 17.55 17.71
N LEU A 237 -21.38 16.94 16.55
CA LEU A 237 -22.42 16.64 15.55
C LEU A 237 -23.03 15.25 15.74
N THR A 238 -22.25 14.28 16.23
CA THR A 238 -22.72 12.90 16.43
C THR A 238 -22.46 12.40 17.85
N MET A 239 -23.25 11.43 18.29
CA MET A 239 -23.14 10.81 19.62
C MET A 239 -23.07 9.28 19.49
N GLY A 240 -22.51 8.63 20.51
CA GLY A 240 -22.43 7.17 20.57
C GLY A 240 -21.30 6.56 19.73
N GLY A 241 -20.33 7.37 19.31
CA GLY A 241 -19.09 6.91 18.70
C GLY A 241 -18.34 5.91 19.60
N SER A 242 -17.86 4.83 19.01
CA SER A 242 -17.04 3.80 19.65
C SER A 242 -16.20 3.07 18.60
N THR A 243 -15.32 2.16 19.04
CA THR A 243 -14.54 1.28 18.16
C THR A 243 -15.39 0.49 17.16
N PHE A 244 -16.67 0.24 17.48
CA PHE A 244 -17.64 -0.53 16.69
C PHE A 244 -18.79 0.31 16.10
N ASN A 245 -18.82 1.61 16.35
CA ASN A 245 -19.81 2.52 15.76
C ASN A 245 -19.12 3.84 15.46
N ARG A 246 -18.78 4.06 14.19
CA ARG A 246 -17.85 5.12 13.76
C ARG A 246 -18.56 6.13 12.88
N PHE A 247 -18.27 7.41 13.06
CA PHE A 247 -18.81 8.49 12.25
C PHE A 247 -17.67 9.26 11.55
N GLY A 248 -17.73 9.37 10.23
CA GLY A 248 -16.76 10.12 9.43
C GLY A 248 -15.37 9.49 9.31
N ILE A 249 -15.17 8.29 9.86
CA ILE A 249 -13.92 7.53 9.74
C ILE A 249 -14.23 6.09 9.39
N ALA A 250 -13.48 5.53 8.44
CA ALA A 250 -13.65 4.17 7.96
C ALA A 250 -13.45 3.13 9.07
N ASN A 251 -14.17 2.02 8.94
CA ASN A 251 -13.78 0.78 9.61
C ASN A 251 -12.75 0.02 8.77
N TRP A 252 -12.27 -1.12 9.29
CA TRP A 252 -11.23 -1.91 8.61
C TRP A 252 -11.64 -2.30 7.19
N LEU A 253 -12.87 -2.82 6.99
CA LEU A 253 -13.34 -3.27 5.67
C LEU A 253 -13.35 -2.11 4.65
N TYR A 254 -13.84 -0.93 5.05
CA TYR A 254 -13.90 0.21 4.14
C TYR A 254 -12.54 0.83 3.90
N GLU A 255 -11.67 0.89 4.90
CA GLU A 255 -10.32 1.43 4.75
C GLU A 255 -9.46 0.56 3.82
N GLU A 256 -9.54 -0.76 3.96
CA GLU A 256 -8.67 -1.68 3.21
C GLU A 256 -9.21 -2.02 1.81
N GLU A 257 -10.53 -2.19 1.65
CA GLU A 257 -11.09 -2.86 0.45
C GLU A 257 -12.04 -2.01 -0.40
N ILE A 258 -12.48 -0.84 0.10
CA ILE A 258 -13.52 -0.02 -0.54
C ILE A 258 -13.06 1.42 -0.80
N LEU A 259 -12.77 2.19 0.25
CA LEU A 259 -12.39 3.61 0.16
C LEU A 259 -10.89 3.80 -0.04
N GLU A 260 -10.05 2.87 0.45
CA GLU A 260 -8.59 2.96 0.40
C GLU A 260 -8.04 4.24 1.08
N VAL A 261 -8.82 4.83 1.99
CA VAL A 261 -8.49 6.03 2.79
C VAL A 261 -9.16 5.93 4.16
N PRO A 262 -8.63 6.61 5.19
CA PRO A 262 -9.20 6.51 6.54
C PRO A 262 -10.45 7.39 6.68
N GLY A 263 -10.54 8.46 5.90
CA GLY A 263 -11.60 9.46 5.96
C GLY A 263 -12.88 9.04 5.26
N ALA A 264 -14.02 9.33 5.89
CA ALA A 264 -15.34 9.20 5.27
C ALA A 264 -16.18 10.46 5.46
N VAL A 265 -15.58 11.62 5.17
CA VAL A 265 -16.18 12.97 5.26
C VAL A 265 -15.92 13.75 3.98
N TRP A 266 -16.93 14.43 3.45
CA TRP A 266 -16.82 15.25 2.24
C TRP A 266 -17.60 16.56 2.40
N TRP A 267 -16.90 17.69 2.25
CA TRP A 267 -17.50 19.03 2.20
C TRP A 267 -18.12 19.34 0.83
N SER A 268 -19.22 20.09 0.81
CA SER A 268 -19.71 20.74 -0.41
C SER A 268 -18.76 21.85 -0.88
N PRO A 269 -18.70 22.16 -2.18
CA PRO A 269 -17.88 23.26 -2.69
C PRO A 269 -18.17 24.62 -2.00
N SER A 270 -19.42 24.91 -1.67
CA SER A 270 -19.80 26.10 -0.90
C SER A 270 -19.30 26.11 0.55
N GLY A 271 -18.91 24.95 1.08
CA GLY A 271 -18.58 24.82 2.49
C GLY A 271 -19.77 24.79 3.44
N ARG A 272 -21.00 24.72 2.92
CA ARG A 272 -22.21 24.71 3.75
C ARG A 272 -22.57 23.32 4.25
N TYR A 273 -22.41 22.31 3.40
CA TYR A 273 -22.85 20.95 3.71
C TYR A 273 -21.66 20.02 3.94
N VAL A 274 -21.83 19.08 4.85
CA VAL A 274 -20.87 17.98 5.09
C VAL A 274 -21.61 16.67 4.94
N SER A 275 -21.16 15.82 4.03
CA SER A 275 -21.59 14.44 3.99
C SER A 275 -20.61 13.56 4.74
N TYR A 276 -21.11 12.55 5.45
CA TYR A 276 -20.27 11.57 6.13
C TYR A 276 -20.93 10.20 6.20
N LEU A 277 -20.11 9.16 6.29
CA LEU A 277 -20.59 7.80 6.52
C LEU A 277 -20.57 7.45 8.00
N ARG A 278 -21.55 6.66 8.42
CA ARG A 278 -21.54 5.90 9.67
C ARG A 278 -21.28 4.44 9.35
N PHE A 279 -20.39 3.82 10.12
CA PHE A 279 -20.12 2.39 10.08
C PHE A 279 -20.51 1.75 11.41
N ASP A 280 -21.41 0.78 11.36
CA ASP A 280 -21.89 0.04 12.52
C ASP A 280 -21.48 -1.42 12.41
N ASP A 281 -20.47 -1.78 13.19
CA ASP A 281 -19.84 -3.09 13.22
C ASP A 281 -20.32 -3.95 14.40
N ARG A 282 -21.34 -3.52 15.16
CA ARG A 282 -21.77 -4.25 16.37
C ARG A 282 -22.21 -5.68 16.11
N GLU A 283 -22.77 -5.95 14.93
CA GLU A 283 -23.23 -7.28 14.50
C GLU A 283 -22.23 -8.04 13.62
N VAL A 284 -21.04 -7.48 13.38
CA VAL A 284 -19.99 -8.10 12.56
C VAL A 284 -19.22 -9.12 13.39
N ASN A 285 -18.77 -10.22 12.78
CA ASN A 285 -17.95 -11.20 13.50
C ASN A 285 -16.60 -10.61 13.92
N ARG A 286 -16.04 -11.12 15.03
CA ARG A 286 -14.79 -10.64 15.61
C ARG A 286 -13.65 -11.60 15.35
N ILE A 287 -12.46 -11.03 15.20
CA ILE A 287 -11.19 -11.71 15.30
C ILE A 287 -10.35 -11.06 16.38
N PHE A 288 -9.54 -11.88 17.06
CA PHE A 288 -8.71 -11.46 18.18
C PHE A 288 -7.25 -11.65 17.79
N LEU A 289 -6.54 -10.54 17.65
CA LEU A 289 -5.13 -10.52 17.28
C LEU A 289 -4.28 -10.41 18.55
N PRO A 290 -3.29 -11.30 18.77
CA PRO A 290 -2.48 -11.26 19.97
C PRO A 290 -1.56 -10.05 19.96
N LYS A 291 -1.34 -9.49 21.15
CA LYS A 291 -0.39 -8.42 21.41
C LYS A 291 0.45 -8.79 22.64
N TYR A 292 1.74 -8.94 22.41
CA TYR A 292 2.73 -9.27 23.43
C TYR A 292 3.40 -7.98 23.89
N ASN A 293 3.19 -7.59 25.15
CA ASN A 293 3.80 -6.41 25.75
C ASN A 293 4.94 -6.81 26.69
N ASP A 294 5.94 -5.94 26.85
CA ASP A 294 7.04 -6.17 27.79
C ASP A 294 6.64 -5.90 29.26
N GLU A 295 5.54 -5.17 29.47
CA GLU A 295 5.10 -4.69 30.78
C GLU A 295 4.10 -5.63 31.48
N ASP A 296 3.45 -6.54 30.75
CA ASP A 296 2.47 -7.49 31.29
C ASP A 296 2.87 -8.94 31.00
N SER A 297 2.69 -9.80 31.99
CA SER A 297 2.88 -11.25 31.88
C SER A 297 1.78 -11.96 31.07
N TYR A 298 0.62 -11.31 30.87
CA TYR A 298 -0.51 -11.85 30.12
C TYR A 298 -0.59 -11.27 28.71
N VAL A 299 -0.94 -12.12 27.75
CA VAL A 299 -1.16 -11.71 26.35
C VAL A 299 -2.43 -10.87 26.28
N GLU A 300 -2.33 -9.70 25.67
CA GLU A 300 -3.48 -8.87 25.32
C GLU A 300 -4.04 -9.30 23.97
N TYR A 301 -5.34 -9.13 23.77
CA TYR A 301 -5.98 -9.36 22.49
C TYR A 301 -6.60 -8.08 21.98
N PHE A 302 -6.24 -7.74 20.75
CA PHE A 302 -6.87 -6.67 20.03
C PHE A 302 -8.06 -7.23 19.24
N GLU A 303 -9.25 -6.69 19.53
CA GLU A 303 -10.51 -7.12 18.94
C GLU A 303 -10.80 -6.32 17.66
N LEU A 304 -10.91 -7.02 16.53
CA LEU A 304 -11.19 -6.45 15.22
C LEU A 304 -12.51 -6.99 14.64
N PRO A 305 -13.48 -6.14 14.26
CA PRO A 305 -14.59 -6.54 13.41
C PRO A 305 -14.11 -6.89 12.01
N TYR A 306 -14.27 -8.14 11.61
CA TYR A 306 -13.78 -8.65 10.33
C TYR A 306 -14.80 -9.61 9.70
N PRO A 307 -15.58 -9.16 8.69
CA PRO A 307 -16.49 -10.03 7.97
C PRO A 307 -15.71 -10.91 6.98
N LYS A 308 -15.68 -12.21 7.22
CA LYS A 308 -15.09 -13.19 6.28
C LYS A 308 -16.05 -13.53 5.15
N ALA A 309 -15.55 -14.11 4.06
CA ALA A 309 -16.38 -14.56 2.95
C ALA A 309 -17.58 -15.42 3.40
N GLY A 310 -18.79 -15.05 2.97
CA GLY A 310 -20.03 -15.76 3.24
C GLY A 310 -20.68 -15.48 4.61
N VAL A 311 -20.20 -14.49 5.38
CA VAL A 311 -20.90 -14.08 6.61
C VAL A 311 -22.29 -13.50 6.30
N LEU A 312 -23.23 -13.64 7.24
CA LEU A 312 -24.57 -13.08 7.07
C LEU A 312 -24.56 -11.54 7.13
N ASN A 313 -23.82 -10.98 8.09
CA ASN A 313 -23.79 -9.56 8.38
C ASN A 313 -22.43 -8.96 8.00
N ASN A 314 -22.41 -8.07 7.01
CA ASN A 314 -21.32 -7.13 6.79
C ASN A 314 -21.53 -5.88 7.65
N SER A 315 -20.51 -5.01 7.68
CA SER A 315 -20.61 -3.68 8.27
C SER A 315 -21.83 -2.94 7.73
N LEU A 316 -22.72 -2.48 8.60
CA LEU A 316 -23.83 -1.64 8.20
C LEU A 316 -23.30 -0.22 7.93
N VAL A 317 -23.45 0.23 6.69
CA VAL A 317 -23.07 1.59 6.26
C VAL A 317 -24.31 2.47 6.09
N THR A 318 -24.22 3.70 6.59
CA THR A 318 -25.30 4.69 6.47
C THR A 318 -24.75 6.06 6.06
N GLN A 319 -25.41 6.73 5.12
CA GLN A 319 -25.00 8.03 4.60
C GLN A 319 -25.79 9.16 5.28
N TYR A 320 -25.07 10.17 5.74
CA TYR A 320 -25.65 11.39 6.32
C TYR A 320 -25.21 12.65 5.58
N ILE A 321 -26.06 13.68 5.62
CA ILE A 321 -25.75 15.05 5.22
C ILE A 321 -26.05 15.97 6.41
N TRP A 322 -25.10 16.82 6.77
CA TRP A 322 -25.25 17.89 7.74
C TRP A 322 -25.25 19.25 7.04
N ASP A 323 -26.23 20.10 7.35
CA ASP A 323 -26.30 21.50 6.95
C ASP A 323 -25.76 22.39 8.08
N SER A 324 -24.63 23.05 7.84
CA SER A 324 -23.96 23.89 8.84
C SER A 324 -24.71 25.18 9.19
N GLU A 325 -25.57 25.68 8.30
CA GLU A 325 -26.36 26.89 8.54
C GLU A 325 -27.61 26.58 9.37
N ASN A 326 -28.34 25.54 8.99
CA ASN A 326 -29.59 25.15 9.66
C ASN A 326 -29.37 24.18 10.83
N HIS A 327 -28.13 23.70 11.04
CA HIS A 327 -27.76 22.71 12.03
C HIS A 327 -28.60 21.43 11.97
N LYS A 328 -29.00 21.02 10.76
CA LYS A 328 -29.83 19.83 10.52
C LYS A 328 -28.99 18.69 10.00
N ILE A 329 -29.16 17.49 10.56
CA ILE A 329 -28.59 16.25 10.05
C ILE A 329 -29.72 15.43 9.45
N VAL A 330 -29.50 14.91 8.24
CA VAL A 330 -30.43 13.97 7.59
C VAL A 330 -29.71 12.72 7.13
N GLU A 331 -30.40 11.59 7.22
CA GLU A 331 -29.98 10.33 6.60
C GLU A 331 -30.47 10.30 5.14
N THR A 332 -29.59 9.96 4.21
CA THR A 332 -30.00 9.74 2.81
C THR A 332 -30.17 8.24 2.57
N ALA A 333 -31.36 7.85 2.12
CA ALA A 333 -31.66 6.45 1.82
C ALA A 333 -30.83 5.94 0.64
N PRO A 334 -30.44 4.64 0.65
CA PRO A 334 -29.85 4.02 -0.54
C PRO A 334 -30.87 3.97 -1.68
N PRO A 335 -30.40 3.74 -2.93
CA PRO A 335 -31.25 3.33 -4.05
C PRO A 335 -32.35 2.32 -3.67
N ASN A 336 -33.54 2.48 -4.24
CA ASN A 336 -34.68 1.59 -3.98
C ASN A 336 -34.34 0.12 -4.29
N GLU A 337 -33.51 -0.12 -5.31
CA GLU A 337 -33.00 -1.43 -5.71
C GLU A 337 -32.20 -2.11 -4.59
N LEU A 338 -31.54 -1.33 -3.73
CA LEU A 338 -30.72 -1.82 -2.62
C LEU A 338 -31.50 -1.85 -1.29
N SER A 339 -32.66 -1.20 -1.20
CA SER A 339 -33.46 -1.13 0.04
C SER A 339 -33.83 -2.51 0.61
N SER A 340 -34.03 -3.50 -0.26
CA SER A 340 -34.39 -4.88 0.12
C SER A 340 -33.21 -5.74 0.60
N SER A 341 -31.96 -5.25 0.46
CA SER A 341 -30.76 -6.01 0.81
C SER A 341 -30.44 -6.02 2.30
N ASN A 342 -31.24 -5.33 3.13
CA ASN A 342 -31.06 -5.22 4.58
C ASN A 342 -29.64 -4.77 4.98
N GLY A 343 -29.07 -3.80 4.25
CA GLY A 343 -27.72 -3.27 4.48
C GLY A 343 -26.58 -4.04 3.81
N ASN A 344 -26.88 -5.10 3.02
CA ASN A 344 -25.88 -5.83 2.23
C ASN A 344 -25.57 -5.11 0.91
N TYR A 345 -25.00 -3.92 1.01
CA TYR A 345 -24.46 -3.13 -0.09
C TYR A 345 -23.22 -2.36 0.38
N TYR A 346 -22.52 -1.75 -0.56
CA TYR A 346 -21.39 -0.88 -0.26
C TYR A 346 -21.60 0.52 -0.84
N VAL A 347 -20.98 1.51 -0.19
CA VAL A 347 -20.85 2.89 -0.66
C VAL A 347 -19.40 3.07 -1.10
N LEU A 348 -19.17 3.29 -2.39
CA LEU A 348 -17.82 3.29 -2.96
C LEU A 348 -17.17 4.66 -2.91
N THR A 349 -17.95 5.74 -3.07
CA THR A 349 -17.45 7.11 -2.97
C THR A 349 -18.59 8.11 -2.85
N ASN A 350 -18.23 9.32 -2.45
CA ASN A 350 -19.06 10.50 -2.39
C ASN A 350 -18.38 11.67 -3.09
N LYS A 351 -19.15 12.44 -3.85
CA LYS A 351 -18.68 13.66 -4.48
C LYS A 351 -19.77 14.71 -4.52
N TRP A 352 -19.54 15.83 -3.86
CA TRP A 352 -20.38 17.01 -4.05
C TRP A 352 -20.13 17.64 -5.41
N ILE A 353 -21.22 18.04 -6.07
CA ILE A 353 -21.19 18.76 -7.34
C ILE A 353 -22.06 20.01 -7.25
N THR A 354 -21.63 21.06 -7.93
CA THR A 354 -22.52 22.18 -8.29
C THR A 354 -23.43 21.70 -9.42
N ILE A 355 -24.73 21.91 -9.28
CA ILE A 355 -25.72 21.47 -10.25
C ILE A 355 -25.55 22.26 -11.57
N PRO A 356 -25.52 21.56 -12.71
CA PRO A 356 -25.57 22.19 -14.03
C PRO A 356 -26.71 23.21 -14.18
N LYS A 357 -26.44 24.34 -14.85
CA LYS A 357 -27.43 25.42 -15.03
C LYS A 357 -28.73 24.98 -15.72
N ASN A 358 -28.66 23.94 -16.54
CA ASN A 358 -29.83 23.38 -17.24
C ASN A 358 -30.76 22.57 -16.31
N ALA A 359 -30.33 22.22 -15.09
CA ALA A 359 -31.06 21.43 -14.10
C ALA A 359 -31.29 22.21 -12.79
N SER A 360 -31.46 23.53 -12.86
CA SER A 360 -31.60 24.43 -11.70
C SER A 360 -32.69 24.05 -10.70
N ASP A 361 -33.71 23.30 -11.13
CA ASP A 361 -34.80 22.83 -10.26
C ASP A 361 -34.30 21.86 -9.17
N LEU A 362 -33.09 21.30 -9.32
CA LEU A 362 -32.43 20.43 -8.35
C LEU A 362 -31.68 21.22 -7.26
N GLY A 363 -31.69 22.56 -7.28
CA GLY A 363 -30.94 23.39 -6.35
C GLY A 363 -29.52 23.72 -6.83
N GLU A 364 -28.67 24.24 -5.93
CA GLU A 364 -27.34 24.72 -6.29
C GLU A 364 -26.26 23.64 -6.22
N GLU A 365 -26.32 22.78 -5.21
CA GLU A 365 -25.34 21.72 -4.97
C GLU A 365 -26.04 20.45 -4.51
N ARG A 366 -25.52 19.30 -4.95
CA ARG A 366 -25.97 17.99 -4.50
C ARG A 366 -24.81 17.01 -4.36
N LEU A 367 -25.02 16.01 -3.52
CA LEU A 367 -24.10 14.91 -3.28
C LEU A 367 -24.35 13.78 -4.29
N ILE A 368 -23.35 13.43 -5.08
CA ILE A 368 -23.31 12.15 -5.77
C ILE A 368 -22.80 11.09 -4.80
N THR A 369 -23.58 10.02 -4.61
CA THR A 369 -23.15 8.82 -3.88
C THR A 369 -23.14 7.63 -4.84
N VAL A 370 -22.04 6.88 -4.83
CA VAL A 370 -21.88 5.68 -5.65
C VAL A 370 -22.08 4.45 -4.79
N TRP A 371 -23.03 3.61 -5.17
CA TRP A 371 -23.39 2.39 -4.46
C TRP A 371 -23.11 1.17 -5.31
N THR A 372 -22.86 0.04 -4.66
CA THR A 372 -22.86 -1.27 -5.32
C THR A 372 -23.52 -2.32 -4.44
N ASN A 373 -24.13 -3.33 -5.05
CA ASN A 373 -24.63 -4.47 -4.30
C ASN A 373 -23.47 -5.31 -3.75
N ARG A 374 -23.75 -6.20 -2.79
CA ARG A 374 -22.73 -7.07 -2.17
C ARG A 374 -21.90 -7.88 -3.16
N ASP A 375 -22.54 -8.42 -4.21
CA ASP A 375 -21.86 -9.18 -5.27
C ASP A 375 -20.94 -8.31 -6.16
N GLN A 376 -21.00 -6.98 -6.01
CA GLN A 376 -20.20 -6.02 -6.75
C GLN A 376 -20.33 -6.21 -8.27
N ASN A 377 -21.56 -6.39 -8.76
CA ASN A 377 -21.87 -6.59 -10.18
C ASN A 377 -22.90 -5.59 -10.72
N TYR A 378 -23.38 -4.67 -9.88
CA TYR A 378 -24.17 -3.50 -10.25
C TYR A 378 -23.64 -2.25 -9.58
N LEU A 379 -23.69 -1.14 -10.31
CA LEU A 379 -23.30 0.19 -9.82
C LEU A 379 -24.51 1.12 -9.89
N TYR A 380 -24.71 1.93 -8.86
CA TYR A 380 -25.80 2.91 -8.79
C TYR A 380 -25.23 4.27 -8.41
N TYR A 381 -25.56 5.30 -9.18
CA TYR A 381 -25.24 6.69 -8.88
C TYR A 381 -26.52 7.38 -8.42
N SER A 382 -26.55 7.88 -7.18
CA SER A 382 -27.65 8.71 -6.68
C SER A 382 -27.19 10.16 -6.52
N LEU A 383 -28.14 11.10 -6.65
CA LEU A 383 -27.93 12.53 -6.47
C LEU A 383 -28.85 13.03 -5.35
N CYS A 384 -28.27 13.39 -4.21
CA CYS A 384 -29.01 13.70 -2.98
C CYS A 384 -28.75 15.13 -2.49
N ASN A 385 -29.72 15.69 -1.77
CA ASN A 385 -29.55 16.82 -0.88
C ASN A 385 -30.21 16.52 0.47
N GLU A 386 -30.45 17.54 1.29
CA GLU A 386 -31.05 17.40 2.61
C GLU A 386 -32.57 17.14 2.61
N GLN A 387 -33.21 17.16 1.43
CA GLN A 387 -34.65 16.92 1.25
C GLN A 387 -34.95 15.60 0.53
N ASP A 388 -34.25 15.31 -0.57
CA ASP A 388 -34.53 14.16 -1.44
C ASP A 388 -33.29 13.59 -2.15
N CYS A 389 -33.51 12.45 -2.81
CA CYS A 389 -32.52 11.76 -3.62
C CYS A 389 -33.16 11.34 -4.95
N VAL A 390 -32.42 11.48 -6.04
CA VAL A 390 -32.81 10.97 -7.37
C VAL A 390 -31.76 10.01 -7.91
N MET A 391 -32.18 9.02 -8.69
CA MET A 391 -31.27 8.09 -9.36
C MET A 391 -30.71 8.74 -10.63
N ILE A 392 -29.38 8.83 -10.72
CA ILE A 392 -28.71 9.30 -11.93
C ILE A 392 -28.61 8.17 -12.94
N LEU A 393 -28.00 7.05 -12.54
CA LEU A 393 -27.64 5.96 -13.43
C LEU A 393 -27.52 4.65 -12.64
N SER A 394 -28.11 3.58 -13.17
CA SER A 394 -27.77 2.20 -12.79
C SER A 394 -26.97 1.56 -13.93
N PHE A 395 -25.83 0.96 -13.61
CA PHE A 395 -24.94 0.34 -14.60
C PHE A 395 -24.65 -1.12 -14.22
N PRO A 396 -25.15 -2.11 -14.98
CA PRO A 396 -24.78 -3.50 -14.79
C PRO A 396 -23.34 -3.72 -15.23
N PHE A 397 -22.53 -4.42 -14.44
CA PHE A 397 -21.18 -4.84 -14.83
C PHE A 397 -21.24 -6.08 -15.73
N ARG A 398 -21.98 -5.93 -16.83
CA ARG A 398 -22.13 -6.90 -17.90
C ARG A 398 -22.08 -6.17 -19.24
N VAL A 399 -20.97 -6.34 -19.94
CA VAL A 399 -20.69 -5.65 -21.23
C VAL A 399 -20.47 -6.71 -22.29
N ASP A 400 -21.15 -6.59 -23.44
CA ASP A 400 -21.12 -7.56 -24.55
C ASP A 400 -21.37 -9.01 -24.11
N GLY A 401 -22.28 -9.19 -23.14
CA GLY A 401 -22.62 -10.50 -22.61
C GLY A 401 -21.62 -11.09 -21.60
N ARG A 402 -20.44 -10.49 -21.44
CA ARG A 402 -19.39 -10.89 -20.49
C ARG A 402 -19.66 -10.33 -19.10
N GLN A 403 -19.50 -11.17 -18.08
CA GLN A 403 -19.72 -10.80 -16.68
C GLN A 403 -18.42 -10.22 -16.10
N LEU A 404 -18.50 -9.01 -15.57
CA LEU A 404 -17.40 -8.28 -14.95
C LEU A 404 -17.71 -8.06 -13.45
N TRP A 405 -16.84 -7.33 -12.76
CA TRP A 405 -17.05 -6.90 -11.38
C TRP A 405 -16.72 -5.42 -11.19
N VAL A 406 -17.33 -4.79 -10.21
CA VAL A 406 -17.02 -3.43 -9.79
C VAL A 406 -15.71 -3.45 -9.01
N GLN A 407 -14.72 -2.70 -9.49
CA GLN A 407 -13.52 -2.42 -8.72
C GLN A 407 -13.70 -1.04 -8.05
N PRO A 408 -13.70 -0.92 -6.71
CA PRO A 408 -13.94 0.36 -6.03
C PRO A 408 -13.04 1.49 -6.52
N ARG A 409 -11.73 1.25 -6.65
CA ARG A 409 -10.75 2.26 -7.12
C ARG A 409 -11.10 2.89 -8.46
N ASP A 410 -11.78 2.18 -9.36
CA ASP A 410 -12.09 2.68 -10.71
C ASP A 410 -13.14 3.80 -10.63
N VAL A 411 -14.02 3.79 -9.64
CA VAL A 411 -15.19 4.69 -9.55
C VAL A 411 -15.04 5.81 -8.50
N ILE A 412 -13.89 5.91 -7.82
CA ILE A 412 -13.63 6.98 -6.83
C ILE A 412 -13.56 8.36 -7.50
N GLY A 413 -13.06 8.43 -8.74
CA GLY A 413 -12.78 9.67 -9.46
C GLY A 413 -14.00 10.26 -10.19
N ILE A 414 -14.79 11.08 -9.51
CA ILE A 414 -15.92 11.83 -10.11
C ILE A 414 -15.54 13.29 -10.33
N PHE A 415 -15.64 13.76 -11.59
CA PHE A 415 -15.27 15.11 -11.99
C PHE A 415 -16.46 15.85 -12.61
N PRO A 416 -16.96 16.94 -11.99
CA PRO A 416 -18.11 17.68 -12.52
C PRO A 416 -17.79 18.37 -13.85
N THR A 417 -18.77 18.40 -14.77
CA THR A 417 -18.72 19.13 -16.04
C THR A 417 -19.74 20.29 -16.03
N GLU A 418 -20.00 20.94 -17.17
CA GLU A 418 -21.07 21.95 -17.26
C GLU A 418 -22.47 21.32 -17.38
N SER A 419 -22.57 20.04 -17.77
CA SER A 419 -23.84 19.35 -18.02
C SER A 419 -23.98 18.03 -17.27
N GLY A 420 -23.01 17.66 -16.42
CA GLY A 420 -22.94 16.33 -15.84
C GLY A 420 -21.66 16.06 -15.07
N PHE A 421 -21.09 14.87 -15.23
CA PHE A 421 -19.79 14.49 -14.65
C PHE A 421 -19.06 13.42 -15.48
N LEU A 422 -17.77 13.25 -15.21
CA LEU A 422 -16.92 12.20 -15.72
C LEU A 422 -16.66 11.14 -14.64
N THR A 423 -16.62 9.87 -15.04
CA THR A 423 -16.29 8.71 -14.20
C THR A 423 -15.66 7.61 -15.06
N LEU A 424 -15.10 6.55 -14.47
CA LEU A 424 -14.63 5.39 -15.23
C LEU A 424 -15.69 4.28 -15.25
N LEU A 425 -15.92 3.71 -16.43
CA LEU A 425 -16.79 2.55 -16.62
C LEU A 425 -16.17 1.61 -17.66
N PRO A 426 -16.43 0.29 -17.59
CA PRO A 426 -15.99 -0.65 -18.60
C PRO A 426 -16.74 -0.40 -19.92
N HIS A 427 -15.99 -0.32 -21.02
CA HIS A 427 -16.50 -0.05 -22.36
C HIS A 427 -15.86 -0.98 -23.40
N SER A 428 -16.68 -1.47 -24.33
CA SER A 428 -16.20 -2.30 -25.42
C SER A 428 -15.42 -1.48 -26.44
N HIS A 429 -14.36 -2.06 -26.98
CA HIS A 429 -13.50 -1.43 -27.96
C HIS A 429 -13.50 -2.21 -29.29
N GLU A 430 -13.08 -1.56 -30.38
CA GLU A 430 -13.15 -2.10 -31.75
C GLU A 430 -12.32 -3.39 -31.95
N ASP A 431 -11.35 -3.67 -31.08
CA ASP A 431 -10.56 -4.91 -31.04
C ASP A 431 -11.28 -6.09 -30.34
N GLY A 432 -12.54 -5.89 -29.95
CA GLY A 432 -13.37 -6.84 -29.22
C GLY A 432 -12.95 -7.06 -27.76
N ASN A 433 -12.00 -6.28 -27.23
CA ASN A 433 -11.71 -6.25 -25.80
C ASN A 433 -12.63 -5.24 -25.09
N ILE A 434 -12.68 -5.29 -23.76
CA ILE A 434 -13.30 -4.24 -22.94
C ILE A 434 -12.17 -3.60 -22.15
N TYR A 435 -12.20 -2.28 -22.05
CA TYR A 435 -11.26 -1.51 -21.24
C TYR A 435 -12.04 -0.58 -20.32
N ASN A 436 -11.42 -0.19 -19.22
CA ASN A 436 -11.94 0.90 -18.40
C ASN A 436 -11.68 2.22 -19.14
N HIS A 437 -12.74 2.93 -19.53
CA HIS A 437 -12.68 4.22 -20.22
C HIS A 437 -13.37 5.30 -19.41
N VAL A 438 -13.03 6.56 -19.70
CA VAL A 438 -13.75 7.70 -19.12
C VAL A 438 -15.11 7.81 -19.80
N ALA A 439 -16.17 7.72 -19.01
CA ALA A 439 -17.55 7.95 -19.41
C ALA A 439 -17.98 9.36 -19.01
N HIS A 440 -18.58 10.10 -19.93
CA HIS A 440 -19.30 11.33 -19.61
C HIS A 440 -20.78 11.02 -19.40
N ILE A 441 -21.27 11.32 -18.19
CA ILE A 441 -22.68 11.19 -17.81
C ILE A 441 -23.31 12.58 -17.85
N GLU A 442 -24.10 12.85 -18.88
CA GLU A 442 -24.88 14.09 -18.99
C GLU A 442 -26.19 13.94 -18.22
N MET A 443 -26.56 14.95 -17.43
CA MET A 443 -27.76 14.96 -16.60
C MET A 443 -28.83 15.87 -17.20
N ASP A 444 -30.08 15.40 -17.18
CA ASP A 444 -31.25 16.20 -17.54
C ASP A 444 -31.80 17.00 -16.34
N ARG A 445 -32.93 17.70 -16.55
CA ARG A 445 -33.57 18.55 -15.52
C ARG A 445 -34.06 17.78 -14.29
N THR A 446 -34.30 16.48 -14.43
CA THR A 446 -34.75 15.60 -13.35
C THR A 446 -33.59 14.97 -12.59
N GLY A 447 -32.35 15.16 -13.07
CA GLY A 447 -31.14 14.54 -12.53
C GLY A 447 -30.86 13.17 -13.13
N THR A 448 -31.70 12.68 -14.06
CA THR A 448 -31.47 11.42 -14.76
C THR A 448 -30.28 11.58 -15.69
N GLY A 449 -29.33 10.65 -15.59
CA GLY A 449 -28.08 10.64 -16.34
C GLY A 449 -28.13 9.78 -17.59
N LYS A 450 -27.41 10.18 -18.64
CA LYS A 450 -27.15 9.39 -19.84
C LYS A 450 -25.67 9.44 -20.20
N ILE A 451 -25.09 8.28 -20.53
CA ILE A 451 -23.74 8.23 -21.09
C ILE A 451 -23.77 8.87 -22.49
N THR A 452 -22.99 9.93 -22.70
CA THR A 452 -22.94 10.64 -24.00
C THR A 452 -21.60 10.59 -24.70
N ARG A 453 -20.51 10.30 -23.98
CA ARG A 453 -19.16 10.15 -24.56
C ARG A 453 -18.37 9.07 -23.84
N TRP A 454 -17.46 8.45 -24.58
CA TRP A 454 -16.41 7.57 -24.10
C TRP A 454 -15.07 8.12 -24.54
N ILE A 455 -14.13 8.26 -23.60
CA ILE A 455 -12.78 8.76 -23.85
C ILE A 455 -11.78 7.72 -23.35
N GLY A 456 -10.97 7.21 -24.28
CA GLY A 456 -10.00 6.14 -24.06
C GLY A 456 -9.59 5.52 -25.40
N ASP A 457 -8.65 4.57 -25.34
CA ASP A 457 -8.18 3.80 -26.50
C ASP A 457 -8.04 2.32 -26.10
N ASN A 458 -7.30 1.49 -26.84
CA ASN A 458 -7.05 0.06 -26.57
C ASN A 458 -6.22 -0.26 -25.31
N PHE A 459 -6.41 0.49 -24.22
CA PHE A 459 -5.79 0.30 -22.91
C PHE A 459 -6.73 0.75 -21.78
N ASP A 460 -6.49 0.27 -20.57
CA ASP A 460 -7.24 0.71 -19.39
C ASP A 460 -6.80 2.11 -18.94
N VAL A 461 -7.78 3.00 -18.76
CA VAL A 461 -7.63 4.24 -18.00
C VAL A 461 -7.59 3.87 -16.51
N ILE A 462 -6.54 4.35 -15.82
CA ILE A 462 -6.29 4.07 -14.40
C ILE A 462 -7.07 5.03 -13.51
N SER A 463 -7.01 6.34 -13.78
CA SER A 463 -7.67 7.36 -12.97
C SER A 463 -7.76 8.68 -13.70
N ILE A 464 -8.86 9.40 -13.51
CA ILE A 464 -9.01 10.79 -13.95
C ILE A 464 -8.27 11.69 -12.94
N LYS A 465 -7.47 12.63 -13.45
CA LYS A 465 -6.68 13.54 -12.60
C LYS A 465 -7.26 14.94 -12.52
N GLY A 466 -7.86 15.44 -13.60
CA GLY A 466 -8.49 16.76 -13.63
C GLY A 466 -9.25 17.00 -14.92
N TYR A 467 -10.25 17.88 -14.85
CA TYR A 467 -11.00 18.36 -16.00
C TYR A 467 -11.16 19.87 -15.92
N SER A 468 -10.69 20.58 -16.93
CA SER A 468 -10.88 22.03 -17.04
C SER A 468 -12.11 22.34 -17.88
N LYS A 469 -13.15 22.85 -17.22
CA LYS A 469 -14.38 23.32 -17.90
C LYS A 469 -14.10 24.46 -18.88
N LYS A 470 -13.16 25.34 -18.53
CA LYS A 470 -12.75 26.50 -19.34
C LYS A 470 -12.04 26.10 -20.62
N LEU A 471 -11.16 25.11 -20.54
CA LEU A 471 -10.36 24.64 -21.68
C LEU A 471 -11.03 23.48 -22.45
N ASP A 472 -12.08 22.89 -21.89
CA ASP A 472 -12.59 21.57 -22.26
C ASP A 472 -11.46 20.55 -22.40
N ALA A 473 -10.62 20.45 -21.37
CA ALA A 473 -9.43 19.61 -21.37
C ALA A 473 -9.47 18.61 -20.21
N LEU A 474 -9.30 17.33 -20.54
CA LEU A 474 -9.29 16.22 -19.60
C LEU A 474 -7.87 15.68 -19.44
N THR A 475 -7.42 15.53 -18.20
CA THR A 475 -6.18 14.82 -17.86
C THR A 475 -6.48 13.52 -17.13
N PHE A 476 -5.88 12.42 -17.57
CA PHE A 476 -5.98 11.12 -16.90
C PHE A 476 -4.67 10.32 -17.00
N THR A 477 -4.54 9.30 -16.17
CA THR A 477 -3.47 8.29 -16.27
C THR A 477 -4.01 7.01 -16.89
N ALA A 478 -3.21 6.34 -17.70
CA ALA A 478 -3.55 5.05 -18.31
C ALA A 478 -2.31 4.18 -18.51
N TYR A 479 -2.49 2.87 -18.72
CA TYR A 479 -1.37 1.96 -18.97
C TYR A 479 -0.71 2.16 -20.35
N GLY A 480 -1.44 2.69 -21.34
CA GLY A 480 -0.86 2.98 -22.66
C GLY A 480 -0.32 1.74 -23.39
N ASP A 481 0.55 1.96 -24.38
CA ASP A 481 0.99 0.90 -25.32
C ASP A 481 2.27 0.14 -24.89
N GLY A 482 2.98 0.62 -23.86
CA GLY A 482 4.27 0.09 -23.43
C GLY A 482 4.18 -0.97 -22.33
N ILE A 483 5.11 -1.92 -22.30
CA ILE A 483 5.17 -2.94 -21.24
C ILE A 483 5.69 -2.29 -19.95
N GLY A 484 4.86 -2.29 -18.90
CA GLY A 484 5.19 -1.70 -17.60
C GLY A 484 5.28 -0.16 -17.64
N GLU A 485 4.73 0.47 -18.68
CA GLU A 485 4.63 1.93 -18.75
C GLU A 485 3.31 2.39 -18.15
N HIS A 486 3.33 3.55 -17.47
CA HIS A 486 2.14 4.33 -17.18
C HIS A 486 2.28 5.67 -17.89
N GLY A 487 1.23 6.05 -18.62
CA GLY A 487 1.16 7.29 -19.37
C GLY A 487 0.22 8.30 -18.70
N ILE A 488 0.57 9.57 -18.84
CA ILE A 488 -0.33 10.69 -18.55
C ILE A 488 -0.84 11.18 -19.90
N TYR A 489 -2.15 11.33 -20.03
CA TYR A 489 -2.79 11.74 -21.25
C TYR A 489 -3.59 13.02 -21.03
N ILE A 490 -3.48 13.95 -21.99
CA ILE A 490 -4.31 15.13 -22.08
C ILE A 490 -5.17 15.00 -23.34
N VAL A 491 -6.47 15.19 -23.17
CA VAL A 491 -7.45 15.25 -24.27
C VAL A 491 -8.04 16.64 -24.29
N LYS A 492 -7.77 17.39 -25.37
CA LYS A 492 -8.39 18.70 -25.62
C LYS A 492 -9.72 18.52 -26.35
N GLU A 493 -10.63 19.47 -26.18
CA GLU A 493 -12.00 19.40 -26.70
C GLU A 493 -12.69 18.09 -26.27
N ALA A 494 -12.50 17.72 -25.00
CA ALA A 494 -12.88 16.42 -24.47
C ALA A 494 -14.37 16.10 -24.67
N LEU A 495 -15.25 17.08 -24.45
CA LEU A 495 -16.71 16.88 -24.46
C LEU A 495 -17.42 17.61 -25.59
N TYR A 496 -16.96 18.81 -25.94
CA TYR A 496 -17.61 19.71 -26.89
C TYR A 496 -16.97 19.69 -28.28
N GLY A 497 -15.92 18.89 -28.46
CA GLY A 497 -15.30 18.63 -29.77
C GLY A 497 -16.25 17.94 -30.76
N SER A 498 -16.13 18.34 -32.03
CA SER A 498 -16.87 17.75 -33.16
C SER A 498 -16.18 16.53 -33.77
N GLN A 499 -14.91 16.30 -33.43
CA GLN A 499 -14.07 15.22 -33.96
C GLN A 499 -13.80 14.13 -32.91
N LYS A 500 -13.26 12.99 -33.34
CA LYS A 500 -12.76 11.94 -32.42
C LYS A 500 -11.65 12.54 -31.56
N ASN A 501 -11.69 12.28 -30.26
CA ASN A 501 -10.71 12.78 -29.30
C ASN A 501 -9.30 12.27 -29.64
N THR A 502 -8.34 13.19 -29.73
CA THR A 502 -6.91 12.85 -29.84
C THR A 502 -6.32 12.79 -28.44
N LEU A 503 -5.65 11.69 -28.12
CA LEU A 503 -4.98 11.49 -26.85
C LEU A 503 -3.52 11.95 -26.97
N HIS A 504 -3.15 12.99 -26.22
CA HIS A 504 -1.77 13.48 -26.19
C HIS A 504 -1.03 12.89 -24.99
N LYS A 505 -0.07 12.00 -25.22
CA LYS A 505 0.77 11.42 -24.16
C LYS A 505 1.79 12.45 -23.70
N VAL A 506 1.70 12.90 -22.45
CA VAL A 506 2.53 13.98 -21.90
C VAL A 506 4.02 13.62 -21.94
N SER A 507 4.38 12.34 -21.78
CA SER A 507 5.79 11.90 -21.78
C SER A 507 6.50 12.14 -23.11
N GLU A 508 5.78 12.16 -24.23
CA GLU A 508 6.36 12.46 -25.54
C GLU A 508 6.91 13.89 -25.64
N LEU A 509 6.55 14.75 -24.69
CA LEU A 509 7.04 16.12 -24.60
C LEU A 509 8.37 16.23 -23.84
N PHE A 510 8.82 15.15 -23.21
CA PHE A 510 9.99 15.13 -22.33
C PHE A 510 11.00 14.08 -22.85
N ASP A 511 11.99 14.53 -23.62
CA ASP A 511 13.01 13.67 -24.24
C ASP A 511 13.76 12.77 -23.23
N GLU A 512 13.86 13.20 -21.97
CA GLU A 512 14.60 12.50 -20.91
C GLU A 512 13.71 11.61 -20.02
N CYS A 513 12.38 11.64 -20.18
CA CYS A 513 11.42 11.00 -19.27
C CYS A 513 10.70 9.83 -19.94
N ARG A 514 11.16 8.61 -19.64
CA ARG A 514 10.49 7.37 -20.11
C ARG A 514 9.31 6.95 -19.23
N SER A 515 9.35 7.24 -17.93
CA SER A 515 8.27 6.95 -16.99
C SER A 515 7.80 8.24 -16.34
N MET A 516 6.48 8.47 -16.37
CA MET A 516 5.87 9.57 -15.65
C MET A 516 4.86 9.03 -14.64
N THR A 517 5.00 9.43 -13.39
CA THR A 517 4.24 8.88 -12.27
C THR A 517 3.57 9.99 -11.46
N SER A 518 2.64 9.55 -10.60
CA SER A 518 2.02 10.37 -9.56
C SER A 518 1.50 11.73 -10.01
N PRO A 519 0.81 11.86 -11.17
CA PRO A 519 0.34 13.17 -11.58
C PRO A 519 -0.81 13.64 -10.71
N SER A 520 -0.84 14.95 -10.52
CA SER A 520 -1.91 15.66 -9.83
C SER A 520 -2.29 16.88 -10.66
N ALA A 521 -3.59 17.16 -10.77
CA ALA A 521 -4.08 18.38 -11.38
C ALA A 521 -4.51 19.35 -10.28
N ASP A 522 -4.39 20.65 -10.55
CA ASP A 522 -4.97 21.66 -9.69
C ASP A 522 -6.52 21.59 -9.75
N PRO A 523 -7.26 22.15 -8.76
CA PRO A 523 -8.72 22.11 -8.73
C PRO A 523 -9.43 22.67 -9.97
N THR A 524 -8.79 23.54 -10.75
CA THR A 524 -9.34 24.08 -12.01
C THR A 524 -9.05 23.19 -13.22
N GLY A 525 -8.13 22.23 -13.10
CA GLY A 525 -7.67 21.36 -14.17
C GLY A 525 -6.83 22.06 -15.24
N GLU A 526 -6.38 23.31 -15.00
CA GLU A 526 -5.60 24.11 -15.96
C GLU A 526 -4.09 23.83 -15.89
N ARG A 527 -3.61 23.24 -14.78
CA ARG A 527 -2.21 22.86 -14.56
C ARG A 527 -2.11 21.47 -13.96
N ILE A 528 -1.01 20.80 -14.28
CA ILE A 528 -0.68 19.50 -13.72
C ILE A 528 0.74 19.52 -13.17
N VAL A 529 0.94 18.77 -12.09
CA VAL A 529 2.25 18.37 -11.63
C VAL A 529 2.50 16.95 -12.06
N VAL A 530 3.73 16.69 -12.52
CA VAL A 530 4.15 15.39 -13.00
C VAL A 530 5.53 15.06 -12.44
N GLN A 531 5.70 13.80 -12.03
CA GLN A 531 6.99 13.26 -11.61
C GLN A 531 7.58 12.46 -12.77
N CYS A 532 8.79 12.80 -13.15
CA CYS A 532 9.56 12.09 -14.15
C CYS A 532 10.56 11.19 -13.44
N GLU A 533 10.33 9.89 -13.56
CA GLU A 533 11.18 8.87 -12.97
C GLU A 533 12.10 8.30 -14.03
N LYS A 534 13.36 8.15 -13.65
CA LYS A 534 14.34 7.39 -14.42
C LYS A 534 15.06 6.45 -13.46
N PRO A 535 15.14 5.14 -13.78
CA PRO A 535 15.83 4.20 -12.91
C PRO A 535 17.21 4.69 -12.56
N PHE A 536 17.52 4.71 -11.26
CA PHE A 536 18.83 5.10 -10.73
C PHE A 536 19.21 6.59 -10.95
N ASP A 537 18.21 7.46 -11.15
CA ASP A 537 18.34 8.92 -11.16
C ASP A 537 17.33 9.53 -10.18
N ASN A 538 17.59 10.75 -9.70
CA ASN A 538 16.61 11.46 -8.87
C ASN A 538 15.32 11.71 -9.69
N THR A 539 14.17 11.43 -9.08
CA THR A 539 12.88 11.78 -9.65
C THR A 539 12.81 13.28 -9.89
N ARG A 540 12.32 13.74 -11.04
CA ARG A 540 12.20 15.17 -11.36
C ARG A 540 10.76 15.62 -11.27
N LEU A 541 10.50 16.73 -10.57
CA LEU A 541 9.17 17.31 -10.42
C LEU A 541 8.97 18.46 -11.41
N TYR A 542 7.95 18.37 -12.25
CA TYR A 542 7.59 19.44 -13.19
C TYR A 542 6.19 19.98 -12.92
N LEU A 543 6.03 21.30 -13.07
CA LEU A 543 4.73 21.96 -13.19
C LEU A 543 4.49 22.29 -14.66
N VAL A 544 3.34 21.87 -15.20
CA VAL A 544 3.01 21.92 -16.63
C VAL A 544 1.65 22.60 -16.84
N ASP A 545 1.57 23.48 -17.84
CA ASP A 545 0.32 24.10 -18.28
C ASP A 545 -0.45 23.15 -19.23
N VAL A 546 -1.76 22.97 -19.00
CA VAL A 546 -2.59 22.06 -19.79
C VAL A 546 -2.98 22.66 -21.15
N ALA A 547 -3.15 23.99 -21.23
CA ALA A 547 -3.48 24.65 -22.49
C ALA A 547 -2.30 24.61 -23.47
N ASP A 548 -1.08 24.80 -22.96
CA ASP A 548 0.17 24.71 -23.72
C ASP A 548 1.25 23.97 -22.92
N THR A 549 1.32 22.66 -23.13
CA THR A 549 2.23 21.75 -22.45
C THR A 549 3.73 22.02 -22.69
N THR A 550 4.07 22.89 -23.65
CA THR A 550 5.46 23.37 -23.81
C THR A 550 5.87 24.34 -22.72
N LYS A 551 4.90 25.01 -22.07
CA LYS A 551 5.11 25.87 -20.91
C LYS A 551 5.16 25.01 -19.65
N ARG A 552 6.39 24.81 -19.17
CA ARG A 552 6.68 24.03 -17.98
C ARG A 552 7.89 24.56 -17.23
N ILE A 553 7.97 24.25 -15.94
CA ILE A 553 9.15 24.51 -15.12
C ILE A 553 9.57 23.25 -14.37
N LEU A 554 10.88 23.05 -14.22
CA LEU A 554 11.45 22.07 -13.29
C LEU A 554 11.41 22.67 -11.89
N LEU A 555 10.68 22.04 -10.98
CA LEU A 555 10.55 22.45 -9.59
C LEU A 555 11.67 21.86 -8.73
N ASP A 556 11.98 20.57 -8.92
CA ASP A 556 13.00 19.86 -8.15
C ASP A 556 13.51 18.59 -8.86
N GLY A 557 14.57 17.98 -8.34
CA GLY A 557 15.18 16.74 -8.86
C GLY A 557 16.20 16.93 -9.97
N GLY A 558 16.60 18.19 -10.24
CA GLY A 558 17.62 18.49 -11.25
C GLY A 558 19.05 18.05 -10.88
N THR A 559 19.29 17.66 -9.64
CA THR A 559 20.59 17.16 -9.16
C THR A 559 20.83 15.72 -9.62
N LYS A 560 22.09 15.38 -9.91
CA LYS A 560 22.45 13.99 -10.22
C LYS A 560 22.45 13.14 -8.97
N ALA A 561 21.86 11.95 -9.04
CA ALA A 561 21.97 10.94 -8.01
C ALA A 561 23.42 10.44 -7.87
N TYR A 562 23.82 10.08 -6.65
CA TYR A 562 25.11 9.43 -6.41
C TYR A 562 24.88 7.98 -6.01
N ILE A 563 25.22 7.07 -6.91
CA ILE A 563 25.08 5.62 -6.70
C ILE A 563 26.47 5.01 -6.62
N PRO A 564 26.93 4.57 -5.43
CA PRO A 564 28.30 4.10 -5.23
C PRO A 564 28.52 2.64 -5.67
N PHE A 565 27.55 2.01 -6.34
CA PHE A 565 27.58 0.61 -6.74
C PHE A 565 27.11 0.43 -8.20
N GLU A 566 27.42 -0.72 -8.78
CA GLU A 566 26.98 -1.08 -10.13
C GLU A 566 25.47 -1.38 -10.14
N ILE A 567 24.78 -0.87 -11.16
CA ILE A 567 23.34 -1.03 -11.34
C ILE A 567 23.02 -2.23 -12.23
N PRO A 568 21.95 -3.01 -11.95
CA PRO A 568 21.53 -4.12 -12.79
C PRO A 568 21.05 -3.63 -14.17
N ILE A 569 21.16 -4.50 -15.17
CA ILE A 569 20.59 -4.27 -16.49
C ILE A 569 19.14 -4.74 -16.49
N VAL A 570 18.21 -3.83 -16.73
CA VAL A 570 16.76 -4.11 -16.80
C VAL A 570 16.34 -4.27 -18.27
N LYS A 571 15.60 -5.35 -18.56
CA LYS A 571 15.00 -5.60 -19.86
C LYS A 571 13.50 -5.88 -19.70
N PHE A 572 12.70 -5.22 -20.52
CA PHE A 572 11.27 -5.52 -20.67
C PHE A 572 11.06 -6.32 -21.94
N GLY A 573 10.07 -7.20 -21.94
CA GLY A 573 9.71 -7.99 -23.10
C GLY A 573 8.44 -8.78 -22.88
N LYS A 574 8.13 -9.62 -23.87
CA LYS A 574 6.98 -10.52 -23.81
C LYS A 574 7.30 -11.85 -24.47
N PHE A 575 6.61 -12.89 -24.04
CA PHE A 575 6.61 -14.20 -24.68
C PHE A 575 5.17 -14.59 -25.05
N PRO A 576 4.95 -15.17 -26.24
CA PRO A 576 3.66 -15.78 -26.55
C PRO A 576 3.48 -17.03 -25.70
N LEU A 577 2.33 -17.18 -25.04
CA LEU A 577 2.03 -18.34 -24.20
C LEU A 577 1.08 -19.33 -24.90
N PRO A 578 1.10 -20.62 -24.52
CA PRO A 578 0.17 -21.63 -25.03
C PRO A 578 -1.32 -21.26 -24.85
N SER A 579 -1.63 -20.42 -23.86
CA SER A 579 -2.97 -19.89 -23.61
C SER A 579 -3.47 -18.90 -24.68
N GLY A 580 -2.61 -18.48 -25.62
CA GLY A 580 -2.93 -17.54 -26.68
C GLY A 580 -2.79 -16.07 -26.27
N ILE A 581 -2.30 -15.80 -25.06
CA ILE A 581 -1.97 -14.45 -24.57
C ILE A 581 -0.46 -14.21 -24.60
N ASP A 582 -0.06 -12.95 -24.71
CA ASP A 582 1.34 -12.56 -24.48
C ASP A 582 1.57 -12.40 -22.97
N GLY A 583 2.49 -13.18 -22.40
CA GLY A 583 3.01 -13.00 -21.04
C GLY A 583 4.08 -11.91 -21.04
N HIS A 584 3.83 -10.80 -20.33
CA HIS A 584 4.78 -9.70 -20.23
C HIS A 584 5.79 -9.98 -19.11
N TYR A 585 7.01 -9.49 -19.27
CA TYR A 585 8.03 -9.60 -18.23
C TYR A 585 8.93 -8.37 -18.13
N MET A 586 9.41 -8.18 -16.90
CA MET A 586 10.59 -7.40 -16.58
C MET A 586 11.66 -8.35 -16.04
N LEU A 587 12.87 -8.29 -16.58
CA LEU A 587 14.01 -9.12 -16.20
C LEU A 587 15.19 -8.22 -15.84
N MET A 588 15.65 -8.31 -14.60
CA MET A 588 16.89 -7.71 -14.13
C MET A 588 17.99 -8.77 -14.12
N LYS A 589 19.16 -8.40 -14.63
CA LYS A 589 20.36 -9.24 -14.57
C LYS A 589 21.58 -8.46 -14.04
N PRO A 590 22.58 -9.15 -13.47
CA PRO A 590 23.82 -8.52 -13.04
C PRO A 590 24.52 -7.77 -14.19
N PRO A 591 25.15 -6.62 -13.89
CA PRO A 591 26.06 -5.97 -14.83
C PRO A 591 27.28 -6.87 -15.05
N ASN A 592 27.89 -6.80 -16.24
CA ASN A 592 29.13 -7.52 -16.55
C ASN A 592 29.08 -9.06 -16.40
N LEU A 593 27.89 -9.66 -16.59
CA LEU A 593 27.73 -11.12 -16.61
C LEU A 593 28.64 -11.76 -17.68
N GLN A 594 29.46 -12.73 -17.27
CA GLN A 594 30.38 -13.44 -18.17
C GLN A 594 29.63 -14.24 -19.23
N ASP A 595 30.18 -14.29 -20.45
CA ASP A 595 29.59 -15.08 -21.52
C ASP A 595 29.51 -16.56 -21.14
N GLY A 596 28.34 -17.17 -21.36
CA GLY A 596 28.07 -18.56 -21.01
C GLY A 596 27.78 -18.83 -19.52
N ALA A 597 27.82 -17.80 -18.65
CA ALA A 597 27.46 -17.97 -17.25
C ALA A 597 26.01 -18.45 -17.08
N LYS A 598 25.80 -19.38 -16.16
CA LYS A 598 24.49 -19.85 -15.70
C LYS A 598 24.23 -19.33 -14.30
N ILE A 599 23.15 -18.58 -14.13
CA ILE A 599 22.77 -17.94 -12.88
C ILE A 599 21.35 -18.33 -12.46
N PRO A 600 21.05 -18.35 -11.15
CA PRO A 600 19.70 -18.62 -10.66
C PRO A 600 18.67 -17.59 -11.14
N LEU A 601 17.41 -18.00 -11.16
CA LEU A 601 16.26 -17.12 -11.37
C LEU A 601 15.42 -17.02 -10.09
N LEU A 602 15.17 -15.80 -9.63
CA LEU A 602 14.13 -15.48 -8.65
C LEU A 602 12.98 -14.79 -9.38
N LEU A 603 11.84 -15.48 -9.45
CA LEU A 603 10.60 -14.93 -9.97
C LEU A 603 9.78 -14.35 -8.81
N ASP A 604 9.62 -13.04 -8.79
CA ASP A 604 8.76 -12.34 -7.84
C ASP A 604 7.39 -12.12 -8.46
N ILE A 605 6.39 -12.80 -7.88
CA ILE A 605 5.01 -12.79 -8.33
C ILE A 605 4.13 -12.16 -7.27
N TYR A 606 3.18 -11.38 -7.74
CA TYR A 606 2.06 -10.96 -6.91
C TYR A 606 0.75 -11.48 -7.51
N GLY A 607 0.52 -11.30 -8.81
CA GLY A 607 -0.72 -11.71 -9.48
C GLY A 607 -1.93 -10.78 -9.20
N GLY A 608 -1.78 -9.78 -8.32
CA GLY A 608 -2.61 -8.57 -8.24
C GLY A 608 -1.81 -7.29 -8.58
N PRO A 609 -2.27 -6.07 -8.23
CA PRO A 609 -1.48 -4.84 -8.39
C PRO A 609 -0.50 -4.57 -7.22
N ASP A 610 0.63 -3.93 -7.54
CA ASP A 610 1.68 -3.36 -6.65
C ASP A 610 2.66 -4.35 -5.98
N SER A 611 3.93 -4.31 -6.42
CA SER A 611 5.03 -5.11 -5.84
C SER A 611 6.30 -4.29 -5.60
N LYS A 612 6.99 -4.53 -4.46
CA LYS A 612 8.24 -3.86 -4.05
C LYS A 612 9.48 -4.59 -4.57
N ASN A 613 10.46 -3.84 -5.07
CA ASN A 613 11.63 -4.41 -5.75
C ASN A 613 12.59 -5.09 -4.76
N ILE A 614 13.05 -6.29 -5.09
CA ILE A 614 14.19 -6.93 -4.40
C ILE A 614 15.48 -6.56 -5.14
N VAL A 615 16.48 -6.14 -4.36
CA VAL A 615 17.85 -5.95 -4.85
C VAL A 615 18.74 -6.97 -4.16
N SER A 616 19.34 -7.88 -4.93
CA SER A 616 20.29 -8.88 -4.43
C SER A 616 21.73 -8.43 -4.61
N GLN A 617 22.60 -8.80 -3.67
CA GLN A 617 24.05 -8.62 -3.73
C GLN A 617 24.75 -9.72 -4.56
N TYR A 618 24.03 -10.79 -4.92
CA TYR A 618 24.53 -11.94 -5.66
C TYR A 618 24.16 -11.92 -7.13
N ASP A 619 24.85 -12.73 -7.92
CA ASP A 619 24.59 -12.89 -9.34
C ASP A 619 23.34 -13.76 -9.57
N ILE A 620 22.16 -13.17 -9.34
CA ILE A 620 20.83 -13.76 -9.55
C ILE A 620 20.10 -12.94 -10.62
N ALA A 621 19.38 -13.63 -11.49
CA ALA A 621 18.39 -13.00 -12.36
C ALA A 621 17.09 -12.80 -11.56
N TYR A 622 16.55 -11.59 -11.57
CA TYR A 622 15.28 -11.27 -10.92
C TYR A 622 14.25 -10.96 -11.99
N ALA A 623 13.07 -11.59 -11.92
CA ALA A 623 12.02 -11.37 -12.90
C ALA A 623 10.67 -11.07 -12.23
N ARG A 624 9.87 -10.24 -12.91
CA ARG A 624 8.44 -10.08 -12.68
C ARG A 624 7.69 -10.36 -13.95
N ILE A 625 6.47 -10.86 -13.82
CA ILE A 625 5.63 -11.23 -14.96
C ILE A 625 4.20 -10.73 -14.78
N ASP A 626 3.57 -10.37 -15.90
CA ASP A 626 2.14 -10.10 -15.98
C ASP A 626 1.49 -11.09 -16.95
N VAL A 627 0.60 -11.93 -16.41
CA VAL A 627 -0.11 -13.01 -17.11
C VAL A 627 -1.63 -12.84 -16.97
N ARG A 628 -2.45 -13.85 -17.33
CA ARG A 628 -3.91 -13.81 -17.07
C ARG A 628 -4.20 -13.45 -15.61
N GLY A 629 -5.24 -12.64 -15.38
CA GLY A 629 -5.56 -12.03 -14.08
C GLY A 629 -4.96 -10.65 -13.84
N SER A 630 -3.83 -10.33 -14.50
CA SER A 630 -3.19 -9.02 -14.35
C SER A 630 -4.04 -7.89 -14.91
N GLY A 631 -3.98 -6.72 -14.27
CA GLY A 631 -4.67 -5.50 -14.71
C GLY A 631 -3.97 -4.81 -15.90
N GLY A 632 -4.59 -3.72 -16.37
CA GLY A 632 -3.98 -2.77 -17.30
C GLY A 632 -3.93 -3.17 -18.78
N ARG A 633 -4.49 -4.32 -19.13
CA ARG A 633 -4.52 -4.87 -20.50
C ARG A 633 -5.93 -5.26 -20.94
N GLY A 634 -6.93 -4.63 -20.32
CA GLY A 634 -8.34 -4.88 -20.55
C GLY A 634 -8.87 -6.16 -19.93
N TRP A 635 -10.17 -6.32 -20.06
CA TRP A 635 -10.93 -7.36 -19.37
C TRP A 635 -10.74 -8.75 -19.94
N LYS A 636 -10.32 -8.92 -21.21
CA LYS A 636 -9.93 -10.24 -21.75
C LYS A 636 -8.91 -10.96 -20.86
N LEU A 637 -8.01 -10.20 -20.23
CA LEU A 637 -6.98 -10.71 -19.34
C LEU A 637 -7.48 -10.82 -17.89
N LYS A 638 -8.14 -9.77 -17.38
CA LYS A 638 -8.68 -9.70 -16.01
C LYS A 638 -9.75 -10.76 -15.75
N GLU A 639 -10.72 -10.93 -16.66
CA GLU A 639 -11.91 -11.76 -16.44
C GLU A 639 -11.61 -13.25 -16.29
N GLN A 640 -10.41 -13.70 -16.66
CA GLN A 640 -9.98 -15.10 -16.61
C GLN A 640 -9.90 -15.68 -15.20
N VAL A 641 -9.78 -14.81 -14.18
CA VAL A 641 -9.75 -15.23 -12.78
C VAL A 641 -11.11 -15.18 -12.10
N TYR A 642 -12.14 -14.65 -12.79
CA TYR A 642 -13.47 -14.55 -12.24
C TYR A 642 -14.03 -15.94 -11.91
N LYS A 643 -14.44 -16.13 -10.66
CA LYS A 643 -14.89 -17.38 -10.05
C LYS A 643 -13.85 -18.51 -10.02
N ASN A 644 -12.60 -18.26 -10.39
CA ASN A 644 -11.56 -19.29 -10.53
C ASN A 644 -10.14 -18.76 -10.28
N LEU A 645 -9.94 -18.07 -9.16
CA LEU A 645 -8.63 -17.52 -8.74
C LEU A 645 -7.56 -18.61 -8.64
N GLY A 646 -6.32 -18.29 -9.04
CA GLY A 646 -5.15 -19.14 -8.86
C GLY A 646 -5.05 -20.35 -9.79
N GLU A 647 -5.79 -20.37 -10.91
CA GLU A 647 -5.68 -21.43 -11.92
C GLU A 647 -4.95 -20.95 -13.17
N ALA A 648 -5.50 -19.92 -13.83
CA ALA A 648 -4.92 -19.37 -15.05
C ALA A 648 -3.55 -18.74 -14.78
N GLU A 649 -3.43 -18.02 -13.67
CA GLU A 649 -2.21 -17.32 -13.25
C GLU A 649 -1.06 -18.31 -13.03
N VAL A 650 -1.36 -19.44 -12.39
CA VAL A 650 -0.37 -20.48 -12.07
C VAL A 650 0.13 -21.18 -13.33
N VAL A 651 -0.78 -21.51 -14.26
CA VAL A 651 -0.39 -22.12 -15.55
C VAL A 651 0.51 -21.19 -16.33
N ASP A 652 0.07 -19.94 -16.52
CA ASP A 652 0.83 -18.99 -17.31
C ASP A 652 2.17 -18.64 -16.66
N THR A 653 2.24 -18.63 -15.32
CA THR A 653 3.52 -18.44 -14.60
C THR A 653 4.52 -19.55 -14.92
N LEU A 654 4.08 -20.81 -14.91
CA LEU A 654 4.95 -21.94 -15.26
C LEU A 654 5.35 -21.91 -16.74
N ASP A 655 4.44 -21.50 -17.63
CA ASP A 655 4.77 -21.31 -19.05
C ASP A 655 5.79 -20.18 -19.26
N MET A 656 5.68 -19.08 -18.50
CA MET A 656 6.69 -18.02 -18.50
C MET A 656 8.06 -18.53 -18.04
N VAL A 657 8.12 -19.40 -17.03
CA VAL A 657 9.38 -20.04 -16.60
C VAL A 657 9.97 -20.89 -17.74
N ARG A 658 9.15 -21.68 -18.45
CA ARG A 658 9.61 -22.44 -19.63
C ARG A 658 10.15 -21.51 -20.72
N GLU A 659 9.46 -20.41 -20.99
CA GLU A 659 9.91 -19.43 -21.99
C GLU A 659 11.21 -18.72 -21.59
N PHE A 660 11.41 -18.45 -20.30
CA PHE A 660 12.70 -17.98 -19.80
C PHE A 660 13.82 -18.99 -20.06
N LEU A 661 13.61 -20.28 -19.78
CA LEU A 661 14.61 -21.32 -20.03
C LEU A 661 14.93 -21.49 -21.52
N ASN A 662 13.92 -21.40 -22.38
CA ASN A 662 14.07 -21.53 -23.82
C ASN A 662 14.84 -20.35 -24.44
N ASN A 663 14.51 -19.12 -24.02
CA ASN A 663 14.94 -17.90 -24.70
C ASN A 663 16.07 -17.13 -23.98
N VAL A 664 16.26 -17.35 -22.68
CA VAL A 664 17.25 -16.62 -21.86
C VAL A 664 18.37 -17.56 -21.43
N LYS A 665 19.43 -17.63 -22.25
CA LYS A 665 20.48 -18.64 -22.15
C LYS A 665 21.30 -18.63 -20.87
N PHE A 666 21.33 -17.53 -20.11
CA PHE A 666 22.06 -17.46 -18.85
C PHE A 666 21.29 -17.98 -17.64
N ILE A 667 20.02 -18.35 -17.77
CA ILE A 667 19.25 -18.92 -16.65
C ILE A 667 19.62 -20.39 -16.46
N ASP A 668 19.79 -20.77 -15.20
CA ASP A 668 20.03 -22.14 -14.76
C ASP A 668 18.69 -22.84 -14.43
N GLU A 669 18.44 -23.97 -15.08
CA GLU A 669 17.20 -24.75 -14.93
C GLU A 669 17.08 -25.46 -13.58
N ASP A 670 18.20 -25.70 -12.90
CA ASP A 670 18.23 -26.35 -11.58
C ASP A 670 18.14 -25.35 -10.42
N ARG A 671 18.07 -24.04 -10.71
CA ARG A 671 18.11 -22.98 -9.69
C ARG A 671 17.05 -21.90 -9.94
N ILE A 672 15.78 -22.31 -9.85
CA ILE A 672 14.62 -21.43 -10.00
C ILE A 672 13.84 -21.36 -8.69
N ALA A 673 13.66 -20.15 -8.18
CA ALA A 673 12.83 -19.85 -7.03
C ALA A 673 11.65 -18.96 -7.42
N VAL A 674 10.50 -19.17 -6.80
CA VAL A 674 9.36 -18.26 -6.86
C VAL A 674 9.13 -17.64 -5.49
N MET A 675 8.77 -16.37 -5.46
CA MET A 675 8.44 -15.65 -4.25
C MET A 675 7.17 -14.83 -4.45
N GLY A 676 6.32 -14.76 -3.44
CA GLY A 676 5.21 -13.81 -3.42
C GLY A 676 4.71 -13.51 -2.02
N TRP A 677 4.04 -12.37 -1.90
CA TRP A 677 3.44 -11.86 -0.66
C TRP A 677 1.92 -11.81 -0.79
N SER A 678 1.16 -12.12 0.26
CA SER A 678 -0.31 -12.00 0.27
C SER A 678 -0.95 -12.91 -0.78
N TYR A 679 -1.71 -12.37 -1.74
CA TYR A 679 -2.18 -13.11 -2.91
C TYR A 679 -1.03 -13.75 -3.71
N GLY A 680 0.13 -13.09 -3.80
CA GLY A 680 1.34 -13.68 -4.38
C GLY A 680 1.87 -14.87 -3.59
N GLY A 681 1.68 -14.87 -2.26
CA GLY A 681 2.00 -16.00 -1.39
C GLY A 681 1.05 -17.20 -1.62
N PHE A 682 -0.23 -16.92 -1.87
CA PHE A 682 -1.22 -17.90 -2.31
C PHE A 682 -0.79 -18.53 -3.66
N LEU A 683 -0.48 -17.71 -4.67
CA LEU A 683 -0.02 -18.19 -5.97
C LEU A 683 1.28 -18.99 -5.86
N THR A 684 2.23 -18.54 -5.04
CA THR A 684 3.49 -19.26 -4.77
C THR A 684 3.21 -20.67 -4.24
N SER A 685 2.24 -20.81 -3.33
CA SER A 685 1.84 -22.12 -2.79
C SER A 685 1.16 -22.99 -3.85
N LYS A 686 0.26 -22.42 -4.66
CA LYS A 686 -0.38 -23.13 -5.78
C LYS A 686 0.62 -23.57 -6.85
N ILE A 687 1.62 -22.76 -7.16
CA ILE A 687 2.72 -23.10 -8.06
C ILE A 687 3.49 -24.29 -7.51
N ALA A 688 3.91 -24.26 -6.24
CA ALA A 688 4.61 -25.37 -5.61
C ALA A 688 3.78 -26.68 -5.65
N ILE A 689 2.48 -26.59 -5.40
CA ILE A 689 1.54 -27.73 -5.48
C ILE A 689 1.42 -28.29 -6.90
N LYS A 690 1.37 -27.41 -7.91
CA LYS A 690 1.13 -27.81 -9.30
C LYS A 690 2.39 -28.33 -9.98
N ASP A 691 3.52 -27.67 -9.75
CA ASP A 691 4.81 -27.98 -10.37
C ASP A 691 5.56 -29.13 -9.67
N GLN A 692 5.36 -29.30 -8.37
CA GLN A 692 5.97 -30.37 -7.57
C GLN A 692 7.50 -30.49 -7.72
N GLY A 693 8.19 -29.37 -7.94
CA GLY A 693 9.65 -29.32 -8.05
C GLY A 693 10.21 -29.59 -9.45
N GLU A 694 9.37 -29.73 -10.48
CA GLU A 694 9.81 -29.96 -11.86
C GLU A 694 10.62 -28.77 -12.38
N LEU A 695 10.06 -27.56 -12.35
CA LEU A 695 10.73 -26.32 -12.75
C LEU A 695 11.18 -25.52 -11.53
N VAL A 696 10.32 -25.35 -10.54
CA VAL A 696 10.52 -24.47 -9.39
C VAL A 696 11.05 -25.26 -8.21
N LYS A 697 12.32 -25.04 -7.86
CA LYS A 697 12.99 -25.78 -6.78
C LYS A 697 12.65 -25.23 -5.40
N CYS A 698 12.27 -23.96 -5.32
CA CYS A 698 12.01 -23.29 -4.05
C CYS A 698 10.84 -22.31 -4.14
N ALA A 699 10.08 -22.23 -3.06
CA ALA A 699 8.91 -21.37 -2.94
C ALA A 699 9.00 -20.54 -1.65
N ILE A 700 8.94 -19.22 -1.77
CA ILE A 700 9.00 -18.26 -0.66
C ILE A 700 7.63 -17.57 -0.57
N SER A 701 6.86 -17.96 0.44
CA SER A 701 5.50 -17.48 0.65
C SER A 701 5.41 -16.59 1.89
N ILE A 702 5.09 -15.31 1.69
CA ILE A 702 5.02 -14.31 2.76
C ILE A 702 3.56 -13.92 2.97
N ALA A 703 3.08 -14.03 4.20
CA ALA A 703 1.68 -13.80 4.60
C ALA A 703 0.64 -14.34 3.60
N PRO A 704 0.68 -15.63 3.20
CA PRO A 704 -0.20 -16.13 2.16
C PRO A 704 -1.65 -16.26 2.60
N VAL A 705 -2.58 -15.95 1.70
CA VAL A 705 -3.94 -16.52 1.77
C VAL A 705 -3.84 -18.02 1.45
N THR A 706 -4.53 -18.86 2.20
CA THR A 706 -4.45 -20.33 2.06
C THR A 706 -5.82 -20.98 1.86
N ASP A 707 -6.86 -20.32 2.34
CA ASP A 707 -8.26 -20.61 2.03
C ASP A 707 -8.99 -19.26 2.01
N PHE A 708 -9.64 -18.95 0.89
CA PHE A 708 -10.36 -17.69 0.74
C PHE A 708 -11.59 -17.57 1.66
N LYS A 709 -12.03 -18.66 2.29
CA LYS A 709 -12.99 -18.57 3.40
C LYS A 709 -12.43 -17.86 4.64
N TYR A 710 -11.10 -17.75 4.76
CA TYR A 710 -10.46 -17.04 5.85
C TYR A 710 -10.24 -15.56 5.59
N TYR A 711 -10.50 -15.09 4.37
CA TYR A 711 -10.26 -13.71 3.95
C TYR A 711 -11.58 -12.91 3.93
N ASP A 712 -11.49 -11.59 3.77
CA ASP A 712 -12.62 -10.70 3.95
C ASP A 712 -13.70 -10.89 2.86
N SER A 713 -14.94 -10.53 3.20
CA SER A 713 -16.08 -10.68 2.31
C SER A 713 -16.02 -9.78 1.08
N ALA A 714 -15.54 -8.54 1.20
CA ALA A 714 -15.61 -7.57 0.10
C ALA A 714 -14.63 -7.94 -1.02
N TYR A 715 -13.39 -8.28 -0.69
CA TYR A 715 -12.42 -8.79 -1.64
C TYR A 715 -12.87 -10.14 -2.21
N THR A 716 -13.14 -11.11 -1.33
CA THR A 716 -13.30 -12.50 -1.77
C THR A 716 -14.54 -12.68 -2.64
N GLU A 717 -15.68 -12.10 -2.24
CA GLU A 717 -16.94 -12.25 -2.95
C GLU A 717 -16.94 -11.49 -4.28
N ARG A 718 -16.13 -10.42 -4.44
CA ARG A 718 -15.91 -9.72 -5.71
C ARG A 718 -15.41 -10.67 -6.80
N TYR A 719 -14.47 -11.54 -6.46
CA TYR A 719 -13.82 -12.44 -7.42
C TYR A 719 -14.45 -13.83 -7.46
N LEU A 720 -14.84 -14.39 -6.31
CA LEU A 720 -15.36 -15.77 -6.23
C LEU A 720 -16.89 -15.84 -6.13
N GLY A 721 -17.59 -14.75 -5.85
CA GLY A 721 -18.98 -14.76 -5.41
C GLY A 721 -19.11 -15.30 -3.98
N GLN A 722 -20.34 -15.48 -3.51
CA GLN A 722 -20.57 -16.07 -2.19
C GLN A 722 -20.16 -17.56 -2.16
N PRO A 723 -19.68 -18.09 -1.01
CA PRO A 723 -19.31 -19.51 -0.89
C PRO A 723 -20.44 -20.48 -1.23
N SER A 724 -21.70 -20.10 -1.00
CA SER A 724 -22.89 -20.90 -1.36
C SER A 724 -23.05 -21.06 -2.87
N ASP A 725 -22.66 -20.04 -3.64
CA ASP A 725 -22.93 -19.94 -5.07
C ASP A 725 -21.77 -20.48 -5.91
N ASN A 726 -20.56 -20.52 -5.34
CA ASN A 726 -19.36 -21.02 -5.99
C ASN A 726 -18.53 -21.98 -5.12
N PRO A 727 -19.13 -23.07 -4.58
CA PRO A 727 -18.41 -23.99 -3.69
C PRO A 727 -17.18 -24.62 -4.35
N VAL A 728 -17.21 -24.82 -5.67
CA VAL A 728 -16.09 -25.36 -6.45
C VAL A 728 -14.93 -24.36 -6.51
N GLY A 729 -15.18 -23.08 -6.80
CA GLY A 729 -14.13 -22.06 -6.81
C GLY A 729 -13.43 -21.92 -5.47
N TYR A 730 -14.17 -21.90 -4.36
CA TYR A 730 -13.59 -21.89 -3.01
C TYR A 730 -12.82 -23.18 -2.67
N SER A 731 -13.26 -24.34 -3.19
CA SER A 731 -12.50 -25.58 -3.01
C SER A 731 -11.20 -25.57 -3.80
N ASN A 732 -11.20 -25.03 -5.02
CA ASN A 732 -10.02 -25.00 -5.91
C ASN A 732 -8.94 -24.04 -5.41
N THR A 733 -9.32 -22.97 -4.72
CA THR A 733 -8.40 -22.01 -4.14
C THR A 733 -7.85 -22.46 -2.78
N ASN A 734 -8.41 -23.49 -2.15
CA ASN A 734 -7.91 -24.00 -0.89
C ASN A 734 -6.64 -24.83 -1.08
N VAL A 735 -5.50 -24.35 -0.60
CA VAL A 735 -4.20 -25.05 -0.75
C VAL A 735 -4.01 -26.15 0.30
N ILE A 736 -4.68 -26.04 1.45
CA ILE A 736 -4.45 -26.86 2.65
C ILE A 736 -4.54 -28.38 2.36
N PRO A 737 -5.56 -28.90 1.63
CA PRO A 737 -5.65 -30.33 1.33
C PRO A 737 -4.51 -30.88 0.45
N HIS A 738 -3.76 -30.00 -0.22
CA HIS A 738 -2.75 -30.36 -1.21
C HIS A 738 -1.31 -30.27 -0.71
N ALA A 739 -1.11 -30.09 0.60
CA ALA A 739 0.21 -29.95 1.23
C ALA A 739 1.22 -31.04 0.82
N ARG A 740 0.77 -32.30 0.65
CA ARG A 740 1.63 -33.42 0.22
C ARG A 740 2.35 -33.19 -1.11
N ASN A 741 1.79 -32.37 -1.99
CA ASN A 741 2.36 -32.10 -3.31
C ASN A 741 3.57 -31.15 -3.26
N VAL A 742 3.89 -30.57 -2.09
CA VAL A 742 5.02 -29.65 -1.89
C VAL A 742 6.30 -30.38 -1.46
N THR A 743 6.26 -31.71 -1.32
CA THR A 743 7.37 -32.54 -0.80
C THR A 743 8.71 -32.37 -1.50
N ASN A 744 8.70 -32.06 -2.81
CA ASN A 744 9.92 -31.89 -3.61
C ASN A 744 10.36 -30.42 -3.76
N VAL A 745 9.71 -29.48 -3.05
CA VAL A 745 9.98 -28.04 -3.14
C VAL A 745 10.51 -27.57 -1.80
N LYS A 746 11.66 -26.88 -1.80
CA LYS A 746 12.16 -26.20 -0.59
C LYS A 746 11.23 -25.02 -0.28
N TYR A 747 10.52 -25.09 0.83
CA TYR A 747 9.47 -24.13 1.14
C TYR A 747 9.87 -23.20 2.30
N PHE A 748 9.67 -21.90 2.12
CA PHE A 748 9.88 -20.86 3.13
C PHE A 748 8.56 -20.13 3.38
N LEU A 749 8.15 -20.06 4.63
CA LEU A 749 6.91 -19.42 5.08
C LEU A 749 7.23 -18.31 6.07
N ALA A 750 6.84 -17.07 5.79
CA ALA A 750 6.97 -15.97 6.75
C ALA A 750 5.63 -15.29 6.99
N HIS A 751 5.32 -14.90 8.23
CA HIS A 751 4.06 -14.22 8.55
C HIS A 751 4.17 -13.41 9.86
N GLY A 752 3.51 -12.26 9.92
CA GLY A 752 3.26 -11.51 11.15
C GLY A 752 2.14 -12.13 11.97
N GLU A 753 2.32 -12.26 13.27
CA GLU A 753 1.29 -12.88 14.12
C GLU A 753 0.07 -11.98 14.36
N ARG A 754 0.27 -10.66 14.22
CA ARG A 754 -0.76 -9.63 14.37
C ARG A 754 -1.20 -9.06 13.02
N ASP A 755 -1.11 -9.88 11.98
CA ASP A 755 -1.58 -9.53 10.63
C ASP A 755 -3.10 -9.36 10.66
N ASP A 756 -3.54 -8.11 10.55
CA ASP A 756 -4.95 -7.70 10.54
C ASP A 756 -5.62 -7.87 9.18
N ASN A 757 -4.86 -8.21 8.14
CA ASN A 757 -5.35 -8.36 6.78
C ASN A 757 -5.40 -9.84 6.37
N VAL A 758 -4.25 -10.43 6.07
CA VAL A 758 -4.16 -11.88 5.87
C VAL A 758 -3.90 -12.50 7.22
N HIS A 759 -4.94 -12.93 7.92
CA HIS A 759 -4.78 -13.39 9.29
C HIS A 759 -3.80 -14.55 9.42
N TYR A 760 -2.99 -14.56 10.48
CA TYR A 760 -2.02 -15.63 10.77
C TYR A 760 -2.64 -17.03 10.78
N GLN A 761 -3.96 -17.13 11.02
CA GLN A 761 -4.76 -18.33 10.79
C GLN A 761 -4.40 -19.05 9.47
N ASN A 762 -4.17 -18.32 8.38
CA ASN A 762 -3.79 -18.89 7.10
C ASN A 762 -2.48 -19.68 7.19
N SER A 763 -1.39 -19.04 7.65
CA SER A 763 -0.11 -19.72 7.79
C SER A 763 -0.11 -20.80 8.85
N ALA A 764 -0.85 -20.64 9.94
CA ALA A 764 -0.98 -21.68 10.96
C ALA A 764 -1.66 -22.95 10.41
N ARG A 765 -2.75 -22.80 9.64
CA ARG A 765 -3.43 -23.94 8.99
C ARG A 765 -2.57 -24.58 7.91
N TRP A 766 -1.79 -23.78 7.19
CA TRP A 766 -0.89 -24.30 6.18
C TRP A 766 0.32 -25.04 6.76
N SER A 767 0.95 -24.47 7.79
CA SER A 767 2.07 -25.12 8.48
C SER A 767 1.65 -26.44 9.14
N GLU A 768 0.47 -26.49 9.76
CA GLU A 768 -0.11 -27.73 10.30
C GLU A 768 -0.26 -28.80 9.21
N ALA A 769 -0.79 -28.44 8.03
CA ALA A 769 -0.96 -29.38 6.93
C ALA A 769 0.37 -29.86 6.33
N LEU A 770 1.37 -28.97 6.20
CA LEU A 770 2.72 -29.33 5.78
C LEU A 770 3.37 -30.32 6.76
N GLN A 771 3.28 -30.03 8.06
CA GLN A 771 3.79 -30.90 9.14
C GLN A 771 3.11 -32.27 9.13
N TYR A 772 1.78 -32.30 9.02
CA TYR A 772 1.01 -33.55 8.97
C TYR A 772 1.42 -34.45 7.79
N ASN A 773 1.81 -33.84 6.66
CA ASN A 773 2.25 -34.55 5.46
C ASN A 773 3.76 -34.80 5.39
N GLY A 774 4.52 -34.47 6.45
CA GLY A 774 5.96 -34.68 6.50
C GLY A 774 6.76 -33.81 5.52
N VAL A 775 6.23 -32.66 5.12
CA VAL A 775 6.93 -31.72 4.23
C VAL A 775 7.95 -30.93 5.05
N HIS A 776 9.19 -30.84 4.57
CA HIS A 776 10.21 -29.99 5.16
C HIS A 776 10.04 -28.54 4.70
N PHE A 777 9.99 -27.60 5.64
CA PHE A 777 9.88 -26.17 5.35
C PHE A 777 10.53 -25.34 6.45
N THR A 778 10.92 -24.12 6.11
CA THR A 778 11.35 -23.10 7.07
C THR A 778 10.17 -22.17 7.37
N GLN A 779 9.90 -21.92 8.66
CA GLN A 779 8.86 -20.98 9.07
C GLN A 779 9.44 -19.87 9.92
N LEU A 780 9.12 -18.62 9.59
CA LEU A 780 9.36 -17.43 10.40
C LEU A 780 8.03 -16.83 10.82
N VAL A 781 7.88 -16.61 12.12
CA VAL A 781 6.72 -15.91 12.69
C VAL A 781 7.24 -14.66 13.37
N TYR A 782 6.69 -13.51 12.99
CA TYR A 782 7.05 -12.23 13.58
C TYR A 782 5.98 -11.79 14.57
N ALA A 783 6.27 -11.95 15.86
CA ALA A 783 5.40 -11.49 16.94
C ALA A 783 5.13 -9.98 16.80
N ASN A 784 3.88 -9.57 17.09
CA ASN A 784 3.38 -8.19 17.03
C ASN A 784 3.43 -7.48 15.67
N GLU A 785 3.92 -8.10 14.61
CA GLU A 785 3.94 -7.49 13.29
C GLU A 785 2.61 -7.65 12.55
N ALA A 786 2.20 -6.59 11.86
CA ALA A 786 1.08 -6.55 10.93
C ALA A 786 1.48 -7.05 9.53
N HIS A 787 0.56 -6.93 8.57
CA HIS A 787 0.72 -7.46 7.20
C HIS A 787 1.99 -7.01 6.47
N SER A 788 2.43 -5.77 6.72
CA SER A 788 3.57 -5.14 6.03
C SER A 788 4.93 -5.62 6.54
N LEU A 789 4.99 -6.21 7.74
CA LEU A 789 6.23 -6.59 8.44
C LEU A 789 7.25 -5.44 8.53
N SER A 790 6.78 -4.18 8.55
CA SER A 790 7.60 -2.97 8.37
C SER A 790 8.82 -2.93 9.28
N HIS A 791 8.70 -3.33 10.54
CA HIS A 791 9.81 -3.27 11.50
C HIS A 791 10.76 -4.47 11.42
N LYS A 792 10.41 -5.50 10.64
CA LYS A 792 11.18 -6.74 10.49
C LYS A 792 11.65 -6.98 9.07
N LEU A 793 11.42 -6.06 8.13
CA LEU A 793 11.87 -6.18 6.73
C LEU A 793 13.35 -6.52 6.61
N HIS A 794 14.21 -5.86 7.40
CA HIS A 794 15.65 -6.16 7.41
C HIS A 794 15.92 -7.64 7.73
N HIS A 795 15.32 -8.17 8.79
CA HIS A 795 15.48 -9.56 9.19
C HIS A 795 14.86 -10.52 8.16
N LEU A 796 13.63 -10.24 7.71
CA LEU A 796 12.93 -11.04 6.71
C LEU A 796 13.75 -11.21 5.44
N TYR A 797 14.21 -10.11 4.85
CA TYR A 797 14.97 -10.18 3.62
C TYR A 797 16.38 -10.76 3.83
N SER A 798 16.99 -10.58 5.02
CA SER A 798 18.23 -11.28 5.38
C SER A 798 18.03 -12.80 5.41
N GLU A 799 16.91 -13.27 5.97
CA GLU A 799 16.57 -14.70 6.02
C GLU A 799 16.16 -15.27 4.66
N ILE A 800 15.45 -14.49 3.84
CA ILE A 800 15.17 -14.84 2.43
C ILE A 800 16.49 -15.00 1.68
N GLN A 801 17.43 -14.06 1.85
CA GLN A 801 18.75 -14.15 1.25
C GLN A 801 19.50 -15.40 1.72
N ARG A 802 19.50 -15.67 3.03
CA ARG A 802 20.12 -16.88 3.61
C ARG A 802 19.51 -18.15 3.02
N PHE A 803 18.18 -18.23 2.96
CA PHE A 803 17.44 -19.36 2.38
C PHE A 803 17.76 -19.54 0.89
N LEU A 804 17.74 -18.46 0.11
CA LEU A 804 18.06 -18.51 -1.31
C LEU A 804 19.49 -19.01 -1.56
N MET A 805 20.46 -18.54 -0.77
CA MET A 805 21.86 -18.85 -1.01
C MET A 805 22.31 -20.20 -0.44
N ASN A 806 21.85 -20.55 0.77
CA ASN A 806 22.34 -21.73 1.47
C ASN A 806 21.50 -22.97 1.16
N ASP A 807 20.19 -22.78 1.00
CA ASP A 807 19.25 -23.88 0.82
C ASP A 807 18.86 -23.98 -0.65
N CYS A 808 18.38 -22.91 -1.27
CA CYS A 808 17.76 -22.98 -2.59
C CYS A 808 18.75 -23.16 -3.75
N PHE A 809 19.66 -22.21 -3.92
CA PHE A 809 20.58 -22.13 -5.07
C PHE A 809 21.94 -22.76 -4.81
N ASN A 810 22.14 -23.32 -3.61
CA ASN A 810 23.33 -24.09 -3.33
C ASN A 810 23.29 -25.39 -4.13
N SER A 811 24.20 -25.50 -5.10
CA SER A 811 24.42 -26.73 -5.84
C SER A 811 25.15 -27.71 -4.92
N ASN A 812 24.42 -28.53 -4.17
CA ASN A 812 24.99 -29.78 -3.66
C ASN A 812 25.22 -30.72 -4.84
N LEU A 813 26.30 -30.48 -5.58
CA LEU A 813 27.08 -31.54 -6.18
C LEU A 813 27.82 -32.23 -5.03
N VAL A 814 27.49 -33.51 -4.83
CA VAL A 814 28.10 -34.49 -3.91
C VAL A 814 27.49 -34.54 -2.50
N ASP A 815 26.49 -35.41 -2.35
CA ASP A 815 26.49 -36.42 -1.29
C ASP A 815 26.26 -37.80 -1.94
N PHE A 816 27.32 -38.31 -2.58
CA PHE A 816 27.55 -39.75 -2.67
C PHE A 816 28.42 -40.12 -1.47
N LEU A 817 27.80 -40.66 -0.42
CA LEU A 817 28.19 -41.89 0.30
C LEU A 817 27.28 -42.14 1.49
#